data_AF-A0A932VZF9-F1
#
_entry.id   AF-A0A932VZF9-F1
#
_cell.length_a   1.000
_cell.length_b   1.000
_cell.length_c   1.000
_cell.angle_alpha   90.00
_cell.angle_beta   90.00
_cell.angle_gamma   90.00
#
_symmetry.space_group_name_H-M   'P 1'
#
loop_
_entity.id
_entity.type
_entity.pdbx_description
1 polymer ?
#
loop_
_entity_poly.entity_id
_entity_poly.type
_entity_poly.pdbx_seq_one_letter_code
_entity_poly.pdbx_strand_id
1 'polypeptide(L)'
;MGLWLLLAVCVRTAFAQTEPGEFRFIATADVHYGAFPECRTWFDRMIADVNTMTPRPAFVLSCGDLTEIGSDTELNGYIASAQALQIPLYNTPGNHDVKWSSLGKAGLRDLFGPLYYSFDYDRFHFISLDVTVTLQQYAHVEKGQLDWLRQDLQAVGRARPVILFMHHPIGRDKTYADNQYEVLKLLSEYNVVLVLQGHEHTEQQWNENGATLVDVANLYGNRTQTGYYRILHVKDEAITMYSKRSTETQSLPRAVIDTRPARRRGRVQWSEPPRPISPGSRQYRAVATVAGAPMTPDYVDRPITDDGVYWNGAYQFSLRTPADADSLLKMRINRNSAFLAVAFQARRVDGTWAAVDWQAKPADDMQRPDDGRVWGDLTLRVPRGTTGPFRLVAKESSAPELNAYRLWLVNDREEVLDTIDVGNAASETAHQVVVTGRIRTETTTERYPTAVRYWLDLNYTGGRQSMTRRPDGLWEAGIDTTRLRPGRHTLKVQLIDDAGAAVTDYLTFEIPSDTVRPWQTLVTGGGVQSSPVFTQDRLYVGSNDGNVYAFDAQTAETLWAFETGDQVLASPAVDNDVVYIGSSDSNFYALDAVTGDPLWTLTTGGPIFGGAEANEGVVYFGSGDRCLYAVDAVTGERLWAYETGNLIQMKPAVRDGVIYFGAWDNYAYALNSSDGQLLWRTRIGSSIYYAPAQMTPIVLSDSVVFSAPTGVHYRLDRQGGQQIGETFPQPAGSFGYNAGILDGPTLYVVSFGGVVIRYDMSPAAPRELWRVPLGSQVVNSGLALSDGKLYTGGLRGLALAVTADRGAPVFDHQLSAEGFIFSAPTLGLGRLDPVATAPGSVSATWPNAWLVEQLRNLKSGIGGNPEGFHLLAGG
;
A
#
# COMPACT_ATOMS: atom_id res chain seq x y z
N MET A 1 1.28 -40.23 -17.57
CA MET A 1 2.44 -40.59 -18.43
C MET A 1 2.25 -39.95 -19.79
N GLY A 2 2.81 -38.75 -19.98
CA GLY A 2 2.81 -38.01 -21.24
C GLY A 2 4.21 -37.45 -21.48
N LEU A 3 4.71 -37.61 -22.70
CA LEU A 3 6.04 -37.22 -23.14
C LEU A 3 6.21 -35.70 -23.03
N TRP A 4 7.24 -35.25 -22.32
CA TRP A 4 7.60 -33.84 -22.13
C TRP A 4 7.85 -33.13 -23.47
N LEU A 5 7.06 -32.10 -23.76
CA LEU A 5 7.44 -31.01 -24.65
C LEU A 5 7.95 -29.89 -23.74
N LEU A 6 9.26 -29.86 -23.50
CA LEU A 6 9.91 -28.59 -23.23
C LEU A 6 9.56 -27.67 -24.41
N LEU A 7 8.73 -26.66 -24.20
CA LEU A 7 8.61 -25.54 -25.12
C LEU A 7 9.80 -24.57 -24.98
N ALA A 8 10.96 -25.08 -24.55
CA ALA A 8 12.20 -24.71 -25.20
C ALA A 8 12.31 -25.60 -26.45
N VAL A 9 12.00 -25.07 -27.63
CA VAL A 9 12.54 -25.65 -28.88
C VAL A 9 14.06 -25.41 -28.85
N CYS A 10 14.77 -26.17 -28.01
CA CYS A 10 16.19 -26.38 -28.10
C CYS A 10 16.44 -27.40 -29.21
N VAL A 11 16.07 -27.05 -30.44
CA VAL A 11 16.83 -27.56 -31.57
C VAL A 11 18.14 -26.78 -31.51
N ARG A 12 19.19 -27.40 -30.95
CA ARG A 12 20.57 -26.99 -31.20
C ARG A 12 20.89 -27.22 -32.68
N THR A 13 20.28 -26.45 -33.57
CA THR A 13 20.88 -26.15 -34.86
C THR A 13 21.69 -24.90 -34.63
N ALA A 14 23.01 -25.08 -34.59
CA ALA A 14 23.95 -23.98 -34.69
C ALA A 14 23.66 -23.22 -35.99
N PHE A 15 22.80 -22.22 -35.92
CA PHE A 15 22.69 -21.23 -36.98
C PHE A 15 23.89 -20.31 -36.83
N ALA A 16 24.67 -20.22 -37.91
CA ALA A 16 25.84 -19.38 -37.99
C ALA A 16 25.49 -17.97 -37.46
N GLN A 17 26.22 -17.54 -36.43
CA GLN A 17 26.22 -16.15 -36.01
C GLN A 17 26.45 -15.28 -37.24
N THR A 18 25.46 -14.46 -37.58
CA THR A 18 25.75 -13.16 -38.19
C THR A 18 26.64 -12.41 -37.21
N GLU A 19 27.60 -11.64 -37.72
CA GLU A 19 28.75 -11.09 -36.99
C GLU A 19 28.48 -10.71 -35.52
N PRO A 20 29.38 -11.05 -34.57
CA PRO A 20 29.26 -10.62 -33.17
C PRO A 20 28.98 -9.11 -33.09
N GLY A 21 27.88 -8.73 -32.44
CA GLY A 21 27.51 -7.32 -32.25
C GLY A 21 26.37 -6.75 -33.11
N GLU A 22 25.74 -7.52 -34.01
CA GLU A 22 24.51 -7.09 -34.70
C GLU A 22 23.45 -8.21 -34.79
N PHE A 23 22.27 -7.98 -34.20
CA PHE A 23 21.14 -8.91 -34.26
C PHE A 23 19.79 -8.21 -34.12
N ARG A 24 18.70 -8.92 -34.44
CA ARG A 24 17.33 -8.44 -34.23
C ARG A 24 16.57 -9.37 -33.30
N PHE A 25 15.65 -8.84 -32.52
CA PHE A 25 14.63 -9.64 -31.83
C PHE A 25 13.29 -8.92 -31.89
N ILE A 26 12.22 -9.66 -31.63
CA ILE A 26 10.85 -9.13 -31.65
C ILE A 26 10.35 -9.01 -30.22
N ALA A 27 9.60 -7.95 -29.94
CA ALA A 27 8.81 -7.83 -28.72
C ALA A 27 7.33 -7.65 -29.07
N THR A 28 6.48 -8.40 -28.39
CA THR A 28 5.02 -8.31 -28.46
C THR A 28 4.43 -8.46 -27.06
N ALA A 29 3.18 -8.06 -26.86
CA ALA A 29 2.39 -8.32 -25.67
C ALA A 29 0.91 -8.29 -26.05
N ASP A 30 0.06 -8.68 -25.10
CA ASP A 30 -1.39 -8.50 -25.16
C ASP A 30 -2.01 -9.23 -26.38
N VAL A 31 -1.58 -10.46 -26.66
CA VAL A 31 -2.09 -11.25 -27.79
C VAL A 31 -3.61 -11.47 -27.71
N HIS A 32 -4.17 -11.63 -26.50
CA HIS A 32 -5.61 -11.78 -26.25
C HIS A 32 -6.29 -12.76 -27.20
N TYR A 33 -5.69 -13.94 -27.34
CA TYR A 33 -5.96 -14.88 -28.45
C TYR A 33 -7.46 -15.18 -28.69
N GLY A 34 -8.29 -15.20 -27.64
CA GLY A 34 -9.72 -15.51 -27.77
C GLY A 34 -10.69 -14.35 -27.67
N ALA A 35 -10.23 -13.11 -27.48
CA ALA A 35 -11.14 -11.98 -27.29
C ALA A 35 -12.05 -11.70 -28.49
N PHE A 36 -11.48 -11.74 -29.69
CA PHE A 36 -12.19 -11.65 -30.97
C PHE A 36 -11.34 -12.23 -32.12
N PRO A 37 -11.96 -12.63 -33.26
CA PRO A 37 -11.27 -13.36 -34.33
C PRO A 37 -10.00 -12.70 -34.89
N GLU A 38 -9.95 -11.37 -34.88
CA GLU A 38 -8.83 -10.59 -35.40
C GLU A 38 -7.54 -10.77 -34.57
N CYS A 39 -7.64 -11.00 -33.25
CA CYS A 39 -6.48 -11.22 -32.37
C CYS A 39 -5.61 -12.39 -32.87
N ARG A 40 -6.26 -13.52 -33.16
CA ARG A 40 -5.63 -14.70 -33.77
C ARG A 40 -4.97 -14.36 -35.10
N THR A 41 -5.72 -13.66 -35.95
CA THR A 41 -5.27 -13.29 -37.29
C THR A 41 -4.01 -12.42 -37.23
N TRP A 42 -3.94 -11.47 -36.30
CA TRP A 42 -2.78 -10.60 -36.15
C TRP A 42 -1.56 -11.35 -35.60
N PHE A 43 -1.77 -12.28 -34.65
CA PHE A 43 -0.70 -13.15 -34.14
C PHE A 43 -0.13 -14.06 -35.24
N ASP A 44 -0.99 -14.73 -36.00
CA ASP A 44 -0.55 -15.59 -37.11
C ASP A 44 0.19 -14.80 -38.20
N ARG A 45 -0.22 -13.55 -38.47
CA ARG A 45 0.47 -12.65 -39.40
C ARG A 45 1.85 -12.22 -38.89
N MET A 46 1.97 -11.91 -37.60
CA MET A 46 3.29 -11.64 -36.99
C MET A 46 4.20 -12.85 -37.20
N ILE A 47 3.72 -14.06 -36.94
CA ILE A 47 4.52 -15.28 -37.13
C ILE A 47 4.97 -15.44 -38.59
N ALA A 48 4.05 -15.26 -39.55
CA ALA A 48 4.38 -15.32 -40.98
C ALA A 48 5.40 -14.25 -41.42
N ASP A 49 5.24 -13.03 -40.92
CA ASP A 49 6.17 -11.94 -41.14
C ASP A 49 7.57 -12.26 -40.59
N VAL A 50 7.64 -12.73 -39.35
CA VAL A 50 8.91 -13.03 -38.66
C VAL A 50 9.66 -14.16 -39.36
N ASN A 51 8.95 -15.20 -39.81
CA ASN A 51 9.53 -16.33 -40.54
C ASN A 51 10.18 -15.92 -41.88
N THR A 52 9.67 -14.85 -42.50
CA THR A 52 10.12 -14.35 -43.81
C THR A 52 11.03 -13.11 -43.72
N MET A 53 11.21 -12.54 -42.53
CA MET A 53 12.00 -11.34 -42.31
C MET A 53 13.48 -11.55 -42.63
N THR A 54 14.10 -10.57 -43.30
CA THR A 54 15.53 -10.58 -43.64
C THR A 54 16.21 -9.27 -43.20
N PRO A 55 17.32 -9.32 -42.43
CA PRO A 55 17.80 -10.49 -41.67
C PRO A 55 16.74 -11.00 -40.69
N ARG A 56 16.75 -12.32 -40.46
CA ARG A 56 15.83 -13.03 -39.57
C ARG A 56 16.10 -12.64 -38.11
N PRO A 57 15.07 -12.34 -37.30
CA PRO A 57 15.25 -12.13 -35.86
C PRO A 57 15.76 -13.40 -35.16
N ALA A 58 16.51 -13.21 -34.08
CA ALA A 58 17.05 -14.27 -33.26
C ALA A 58 15.97 -15.00 -32.44
N PHE A 59 14.99 -14.26 -31.92
CA PHE A 59 13.89 -14.78 -31.10
C PHE A 59 12.75 -13.74 -30.98
N VAL A 60 11.63 -14.16 -30.38
CA VAL A 60 10.48 -13.33 -30.00
C VAL A 60 10.35 -13.32 -28.48
N LEU A 61 10.11 -12.15 -27.88
CA LEU A 61 9.70 -11.96 -26.49
C LEU A 61 8.21 -11.61 -26.46
N SER A 62 7.43 -12.33 -25.65
CA SER A 62 6.01 -12.02 -25.39
C SER A 62 5.83 -11.59 -23.94
N CYS A 63 5.37 -10.35 -23.73
CA CYS A 63 5.26 -9.70 -22.42
C CYS A 63 3.88 -9.92 -21.77
N GLY A 64 3.28 -11.11 -21.91
CA GLY A 64 2.02 -11.47 -21.26
C GLY A 64 0.74 -11.13 -22.02
N ASP A 65 -0.37 -11.53 -21.40
CA ASP A 65 -1.74 -11.51 -21.94
C ASP A 65 -1.82 -12.30 -23.25
N LEU A 66 -1.37 -13.56 -23.18
CA LEU A 66 -1.40 -14.49 -24.31
C LEU A 66 -2.86 -14.80 -24.70
N THR A 67 -3.73 -14.83 -23.70
CA THR A 67 -5.15 -15.16 -23.76
C THR A 67 -6.00 -14.02 -23.23
N GLU A 68 -7.32 -14.10 -23.38
CA GLU A 68 -8.24 -13.06 -22.87
C GLU A 68 -8.84 -13.47 -21.52
N ILE A 69 -9.07 -14.77 -21.31
CA ILE A 69 -9.64 -15.29 -20.06
C ILE A 69 -8.88 -16.51 -19.52
N GLY A 70 -7.70 -16.84 -20.05
CA GLY A 70 -6.89 -17.94 -19.54
C GLY A 70 -7.54 -19.32 -19.68
N SER A 71 -8.53 -19.46 -20.57
CA SER A 71 -9.24 -20.74 -20.76
C SER A 71 -8.37 -21.75 -21.52
N ASP A 72 -8.58 -23.03 -21.25
CA ASP A 72 -7.87 -24.13 -21.93
C ASP A 72 -7.98 -24.03 -23.46
N THR A 73 -9.13 -23.59 -23.97
CA THR A 73 -9.33 -23.42 -25.41
C THR A 73 -8.45 -22.31 -25.99
N GLU A 74 -8.32 -21.18 -25.28
CA GLU A 74 -7.48 -20.07 -25.72
C GLU A 74 -5.99 -20.40 -25.61
N LEU A 75 -5.57 -21.02 -24.50
CA LEU A 75 -4.18 -21.43 -24.29
C LEU A 75 -3.73 -22.45 -25.35
N ASN A 76 -4.54 -23.48 -25.60
CA ASN A 76 -4.23 -24.48 -26.64
C ASN A 76 -4.20 -23.87 -28.04
N GLY A 77 -5.12 -22.94 -28.34
CA GLY A 77 -5.13 -22.22 -29.61
C GLY A 77 -3.88 -21.37 -29.80
N TYR A 78 -3.48 -20.62 -28.77
CA TYR A 78 -2.25 -19.83 -28.76
C TYR A 78 -1.02 -20.72 -29.00
N ILE A 79 -0.91 -21.84 -28.27
CA ILE A 79 0.20 -22.80 -28.42
C ILE A 79 0.25 -23.35 -29.85
N ALA A 80 -0.90 -23.74 -30.42
CA ALA A 80 -0.97 -24.26 -31.79
C ALA A 80 -0.50 -23.23 -32.84
N SER A 81 -0.91 -21.97 -32.71
CA SER A 81 -0.41 -20.89 -33.57
C SER A 81 1.10 -20.68 -33.39
N ALA A 82 1.57 -20.64 -32.14
CA ALA A 82 2.98 -20.38 -31.81
C ALA A 82 3.94 -21.45 -32.36
N GLN A 83 3.49 -22.70 -32.51
CA GLN A 83 4.28 -23.79 -33.11
C GLN A 83 4.71 -23.52 -34.57
N ALA A 84 4.06 -22.60 -35.28
CA ALA A 84 4.44 -22.22 -36.64
C ALA A 84 5.67 -21.27 -36.69
N LEU A 85 6.10 -20.73 -35.55
CA LEU A 85 7.27 -19.85 -35.46
C LEU A 85 8.57 -20.65 -35.65
N GLN A 86 9.43 -20.21 -36.57
CA GLN A 86 10.70 -20.89 -36.91
C GLN A 86 11.89 -20.43 -36.05
N ILE A 87 11.64 -19.62 -35.03
CA ILE A 87 12.64 -19.09 -34.09
C ILE A 87 12.09 -19.22 -32.66
N PRO A 88 12.94 -19.18 -31.62
CA PRO A 88 12.49 -19.26 -30.24
C PRO A 88 11.49 -18.18 -29.84
N LEU A 89 10.52 -18.56 -29.02
CA LEU A 89 9.54 -17.68 -28.37
C LEU A 89 9.72 -17.79 -26.86
N TYR A 90 9.91 -16.65 -26.21
CA TYR A 90 10.02 -16.54 -24.76
C TYR A 90 8.81 -15.82 -24.22
N ASN A 91 8.01 -16.52 -23.40
CA ASN A 91 6.78 -15.98 -22.83
C ASN A 91 6.98 -15.55 -21.38
N THR A 92 6.31 -14.47 -21.02
CA THR A 92 5.95 -14.12 -19.64
C THR A 92 4.43 -14.19 -19.53
N PRO A 93 3.84 -14.64 -18.42
CA PRO A 93 2.38 -14.54 -18.22
C PRO A 93 1.92 -13.09 -18.04
N GLY A 94 0.69 -12.80 -18.45
CA GLY A 94 -0.05 -11.58 -18.08
C GLY A 94 -1.24 -11.88 -17.18
N ASN A 95 -1.93 -10.82 -16.72
CA ASN A 95 -3.06 -11.03 -15.80
C ASN A 95 -4.22 -11.75 -16.47
N HIS A 96 -4.43 -11.62 -17.79
CA HIS A 96 -5.47 -12.37 -18.49
C HIS A 96 -5.18 -13.87 -18.56
N ASP A 97 -3.91 -14.27 -18.42
CA ASP A 97 -3.50 -15.68 -18.41
C ASP A 97 -3.71 -16.35 -17.04
N VAL A 98 -3.65 -15.60 -15.93
CA VAL A 98 -3.74 -16.15 -14.56
C VAL A 98 -5.02 -15.80 -13.81
N LYS A 99 -5.71 -14.72 -14.17
CA LYS A 99 -6.81 -14.18 -13.35
C LYS A 99 -8.10 -14.98 -13.45
N TRP A 100 -8.34 -15.59 -14.59
CA TRP A 100 -9.57 -16.31 -14.92
C TRP A 100 -9.32 -17.78 -15.30
N SER A 101 -8.05 -18.20 -15.23
CA SER A 101 -7.66 -19.53 -15.65
C SER A 101 -8.04 -20.58 -14.60
N SER A 102 -8.70 -21.64 -15.06
CA SER A 102 -8.91 -22.87 -14.30
C SER A 102 -7.62 -23.62 -13.99
N LEU A 103 -6.51 -23.31 -14.67
CA LEU A 103 -5.23 -23.98 -14.49
C LEU A 103 -4.34 -23.32 -13.42
N GLY A 104 -4.61 -22.06 -13.08
CA GLY A 104 -3.74 -21.25 -12.22
C GLY A 104 -2.30 -21.15 -12.76
N LYS A 105 -1.36 -20.75 -11.90
CA LYS A 105 0.07 -20.68 -12.28
C LYS A 105 0.73 -22.04 -12.43
N ALA A 106 0.26 -23.07 -11.72
CA ALA A 106 0.76 -24.44 -11.85
C ALA A 106 0.63 -24.94 -13.29
N GLY A 107 -0.56 -24.88 -13.88
CA GLY A 107 -0.73 -25.37 -15.25
C GLY A 107 -0.03 -24.50 -16.29
N LEU A 108 0.10 -23.18 -16.07
CA LEU A 108 0.97 -22.36 -16.93
C LEU A 108 2.44 -22.79 -16.85
N ARG A 109 2.94 -23.18 -15.67
CA ARG A 109 4.29 -23.75 -15.54
C ARG A 109 4.43 -25.08 -16.26
N ASP A 110 3.41 -25.92 -16.20
CA ASP A 110 3.41 -27.20 -16.92
C ASP A 110 3.42 -26.99 -18.45
N LEU A 111 2.75 -25.95 -18.94
CA LEU A 111 2.66 -25.62 -20.36
C LEU A 111 3.91 -24.88 -20.89
N PHE A 112 4.46 -23.93 -20.14
CA PHE A 112 5.49 -23.00 -20.62
C PHE A 112 6.85 -23.14 -19.91
N GLY A 113 6.94 -23.93 -18.84
CA GLY A 113 8.12 -24.01 -17.97
C GLY A 113 8.12 -22.91 -16.89
N PRO A 114 9.28 -22.60 -16.29
CA PRO A 114 9.37 -21.56 -15.26
C PRO A 114 8.75 -20.23 -15.73
N LEU A 115 7.96 -19.58 -14.86
CA LEU A 115 7.31 -18.30 -15.22
C LEU A 115 8.25 -17.09 -15.07
N TYR A 116 9.37 -17.27 -14.38
CA TYR A 116 10.47 -16.32 -14.32
C TYR A 116 11.77 -17.08 -14.57
N TYR A 117 12.64 -16.50 -15.40
CA TYR A 117 13.87 -17.11 -15.86
C TYR A 117 14.77 -16.07 -16.52
N SER A 118 16.04 -16.41 -16.72
CA SER A 118 16.98 -15.57 -17.43
C SER A 118 17.76 -16.36 -18.47
N PHE A 119 18.27 -15.67 -19.49
CA PHE A 119 19.14 -16.26 -20.50
C PHE A 119 20.08 -15.23 -21.11
N ASP A 120 21.18 -15.72 -21.66
CA ASP A 120 22.18 -14.91 -22.33
C ASP A 120 22.05 -15.01 -23.85
N TYR A 121 22.15 -13.87 -24.53
CA TYR A 121 22.29 -13.84 -25.98
C TYR A 121 23.26 -12.73 -26.40
N ASP A 122 24.29 -13.11 -27.17
CA ASP A 122 25.43 -12.25 -27.47
C ASP A 122 26.00 -11.64 -26.17
N ARG A 123 26.17 -10.31 -26.08
CA ARG A 123 26.65 -9.65 -24.85
C ARG A 123 25.55 -9.30 -23.85
N PHE A 124 24.27 -9.52 -24.17
CA PHE A 124 23.14 -9.11 -23.35
C PHE A 124 22.71 -10.24 -22.42
N HIS A 125 22.12 -9.85 -21.30
CA HIS A 125 21.42 -10.73 -20.39
C HIS A 125 19.93 -10.38 -20.39
N PHE A 126 19.08 -11.38 -20.63
CA PHE A 126 17.62 -11.22 -20.74
C PHE A 126 16.94 -11.86 -19.55
N ILE A 127 15.96 -11.18 -18.97
CA ILE A 127 15.21 -11.63 -17.80
C ILE A 127 13.71 -11.57 -18.11
N SER A 128 13.04 -12.70 -17.98
CA SER A 128 11.57 -12.77 -17.85
C SER A 128 11.23 -12.71 -16.36
N LEU A 129 10.38 -11.77 -15.97
CA LEU A 129 9.88 -11.68 -14.60
C LEU A 129 8.35 -11.75 -14.59
N ASP A 130 7.82 -12.87 -14.07
CA ASP A 130 6.39 -12.97 -13.75
C ASP A 130 6.07 -12.10 -12.53
N VAL A 131 5.32 -11.03 -12.77
CA VAL A 131 4.84 -10.11 -11.72
C VAL A 131 3.34 -10.28 -11.46
N THR A 132 2.71 -11.25 -12.10
CA THR A 132 1.26 -11.46 -12.01
C THR A 132 0.91 -12.05 -10.64
N VAL A 133 -0.33 -11.84 -10.19
CA VAL A 133 -0.85 -12.50 -9.00
C VAL A 133 -2.11 -13.27 -9.39
N THR A 134 -2.19 -14.52 -8.96
CA THR A 134 -3.30 -15.42 -9.33
C THR A 134 -4.63 -14.83 -8.89
N LEU A 135 -5.60 -14.84 -9.81
CA LEU A 135 -6.94 -14.25 -9.60
C LEU A 135 -6.97 -12.71 -9.39
N GLN A 136 -5.85 -11.99 -9.61
CA GLN A 136 -5.75 -10.54 -9.41
C GLN A 136 -5.55 -9.75 -10.70
N GLN A 137 -5.94 -8.48 -10.66
CA GLN A 137 -5.63 -7.50 -11.72
C GLN A 137 -4.25 -6.88 -11.55
N TYR A 138 -3.85 -6.65 -10.30
CA TYR A 138 -2.63 -5.93 -9.94
C TYR A 138 -1.46 -6.90 -9.73
N ALA A 139 -0.26 -6.35 -9.83
CA ALA A 139 0.99 -7.08 -9.73
C ALA A 139 1.63 -7.02 -8.33
N HIS A 140 2.44 -8.02 -8.04
CA HIS A 140 3.34 -8.10 -6.91
C HIS A 140 4.55 -8.93 -7.33
N VAL A 141 5.75 -8.55 -6.89
CA VAL A 141 6.94 -9.41 -7.03
C VAL A 141 7.19 -10.10 -5.70
N GLU A 142 6.94 -11.41 -5.64
CA GLU A 142 7.07 -12.20 -4.41
C GLU A 142 8.50 -12.12 -3.87
N LYS A 143 8.68 -12.25 -2.55
CA LYS A 143 10.01 -12.18 -1.92
C LYS A 143 11.00 -13.16 -2.54
N GLY A 144 10.58 -14.40 -2.79
CA GLY A 144 11.42 -15.41 -3.46
C GLY A 144 11.86 -14.99 -4.86
N GLN A 145 11.00 -14.31 -5.62
CA GLN A 145 11.33 -13.80 -6.95
C GLN A 145 12.29 -12.61 -6.89
N LEU A 146 12.12 -11.71 -5.91
CA LEU A 146 13.05 -10.61 -5.65
C LEU A 146 14.43 -11.13 -5.23
N ASP A 147 14.47 -12.15 -4.38
CA ASP A 147 15.71 -12.80 -3.93
C ASP A 147 16.42 -13.48 -5.11
N TRP A 148 15.68 -14.19 -5.97
CA TRP A 148 16.20 -14.76 -7.22
C TRP A 148 16.74 -13.67 -8.16
N LEU A 149 15.96 -12.62 -8.43
CA LEU A 149 16.36 -11.52 -9.31
C LEU A 149 17.64 -10.84 -8.80
N ARG A 150 17.76 -10.66 -7.48
CA ARG A 150 18.97 -10.10 -6.86
C ARG A 150 20.18 -11.01 -7.09
N GLN A 151 20.04 -12.32 -6.92
CA GLN A 151 21.12 -13.28 -7.13
C GLN A 151 21.55 -13.37 -8.61
N ASP A 152 20.58 -13.41 -9.51
CA ASP A 152 20.79 -13.44 -10.96
C ASP A 152 21.55 -12.20 -11.44
N LEU A 153 21.09 -11.00 -11.06
CA LEU A 153 21.77 -9.74 -11.38
C LEU A 153 23.18 -9.64 -10.76
N GLN A 154 23.37 -10.16 -9.54
CA GLN A 154 24.70 -10.23 -8.91
C GLN A 154 25.66 -11.09 -9.73
N ALA A 155 25.20 -12.23 -10.24
CA ALA A 155 26.01 -13.14 -11.08
C ALA A 155 26.36 -12.51 -12.44
N VAL A 156 25.44 -11.72 -13.01
CA VAL A 156 25.63 -10.98 -14.28
C VAL A 156 26.65 -9.85 -14.14
N GLY A 157 26.71 -9.22 -12.96
CA GLY A 157 27.58 -8.09 -12.68
C GLY A 157 27.04 -6.75 -13.20
N ARG A 158 27.61 -5.65 -12.70
CA ARG A 158 27.03 -4.30 -12.88
C ARG A 158 27.18 -3.70 -14.28
N ALA A 159 28.10 -4.22 -15.10
CA ALA A 159 28.44 -3.63 -16.39
C ALA A 159 27.69 -4.24 -17.58
N ARG A 160 27.33 -5.52 -17.50
CA ARG A 160 26.71 -6.23 -18.62
C ARG A 160 25.31 -5.66 -18.90
N PRO A 161 24.95 -5.35 -20.16
CA PRO A 161 23.64 -4.82 -20.49
C PRO A 161 22.53 -5.85 -20.20
N VAL A 162 21.53 -5.43 -19.42
CA VAL A 162 20.38 -6.25 -19.02
C VAL A 162 19.11 -5.73 -19.71
N ILE A 163 18.31 -6.66 -20.24
CA ILE A 163 16.98 -6.41 -20.80
C ILE A 163 15.97 -7.22 -19.99
N LEU A 164 15.04 -6.53 -19.35
CA LEU A 164 13.95 -7.15 -18.58
C LEU A 164 12.67 -7.13 -19.42
N PHE A 165 11.87 -8.19 -19.37
CA PHE A 165 10.52 -8.19 -19.90
C PHE A 165 9.55 -8.78 -18.88
N MET A 166 8.41 -8.11 -18.72
CA MET A 166 7.37 -8.45 -17.75
C MET A 166 6.02 -7.95 -18.26
N HIS A 167 4.91 -8.30 -17.61
CA HIS A 167 3.60 -7.83 -18.07
C HIS A 167 3.21 -6.45 -17.53
N HIS A 168 3.16 -6.25 -16.20
CA HIS A 168 2.66 -4.99 -15.64
C HIS A 168 3.69 -3.84 -15.70
N PRO A 169 3.29 -2.62 -16.08
CA PRO A 169 4.16 -1.44 -16.09
C PRO A 169 4.68 -1.03 -14.71
N ILE A 170 5.94 -0.57 -14.63
CA ILE A 170 6.58 -0.03 -13.41
C ILE A 170 7.27 1.30 -13.68
N GLY A 171 7.56 2.11 -12.66
CA GLY A 171 8.30 3.37 -12.85
C GLY A 171 7.46 4.49 -13.45
N ARG A 172 6.12 4.37 -13.38
CA ARG A 172 5.17 5.43 -13.69
C ARG A 172 4.51 5.98 -12.43
N ASP A 173 3.79 7.08 -12.59
CA ASP A 173 2.92 7.63 -11.55
C ASP A 173 1.70 6.73 -11.28
N LYS A 174 1.24 5.96 -12.28
CA LYS A 174 0.25 4.90 -12.05
C LYS A 174 0.95 3.66 -11.48
N THR A 175 0.43 3.13 -10.38
CA THR A 175 0.96 1.94 -9.69
C THR A 175 0.17 0.70 -10.10
N TYR A 176 0.85 -0.25 -10.74
CA TYR A 176 0.30 -1.58 -11.04
C TYR A 176 0.91 -2.65 -10.16
N ALA A 177 2.23 -2.58 -9.95
CA ALA A 177 2.94 -3.41 -8.99
C ALA A 177 3.10 -2.66 -7.67
N ASP A 178 2.75 -3.35 -6.62
CA ASP A 178 2.49 -2.81 -5.31
C ASP A 178 3.81 -2.51 -4.54
N ASN A 179 4.86 -3.27 -4.86
CA ASN A 179 6.26 -3.13 -4.42
C ASN A 179 7.21 -2.68 -5.56
N GLN A 180 6.70 -1.93 -6.55
CA GLN A 180 7.50 -1.49 -7.70
C GLN A 180 8.77 -0.70 -7.31
N TYR A 181 8.78 0.01 -6.18
CA TYR A 181 9.94 0.80 -5.76
C TYR A 181 11.11 -0.06 -5.30
N GLU A 182 10.82 -1.20 -4.67
CA GLU A 182 11.84 -2.19 -4.35
C GLU A 182 12.50 -2.75 -5.61
N VAL A 183 11.68 -3.10 -6.61
CA VAL A 183 12.16 -3.56 -7.93
C VAL A 183 13.01 -2.48 -8.60
N LEU A 184 12.51 -1.24 -8.73
CA LEU A 184 13.22 -0.14 -9.38
C LEU A 184 14.53 0.21 -8.68
N LYS A 185 14.55 0.16 -7.34
CA LYS A 185 15.76 0.36 -6.54
C LYS A 185 16.79 -0.72 -6.83
N LEU A 186 16.39 -1.99 -6.85
CA LEU A 186 17.27 -3.11 -7.21
C LEU A 186 17.83 -2.96 -8.63
N LEU A 187 16.97 -2.68 -9.62
CA LEU A 187 17.38 -2.52 -11.02
C LEU A 187 18.35 -1.33 -11.21
N SER A 188 18.21 -0.27 -10.41
CA SER A 188 19.09 0.91 -10.48
C SER A 188 20.57 0.61 -10.19
N GLU A 189 20.88 -0.54 -9.58
CA GLU A 189 22.25 -0.97 -9.27
C GLU A 189 22.97 -1.71 -10.41
N TYR A 190 22.24 -2.20 -11.42
CA TYR A 190 22.78 -2.96 -12.57
C TYR A 190 22.51 -2.28 -13.92
N ASN A 191 23.31 -2.54 -14.97
CA ASN A 191 23.16 -1.90 -16.28
C ASN A 191 21.90 -2.37 -17.05
N VAL A 192 20.72 -2.13 -16.49
CA VAL A 192 19.43 -2.34 -17.13
C VAL A 192 19.22 -1.23 -18.15
N VAL A 193 19.20 -1.61 -19.43
CA VAL A 193 19.12 -0.67 -20.55
C VAL A 193 17.70 -0.55 -21.10
N LEU A 194 16.92 -1.63 -20.97
CA LEU A 194 15.57 -1.74 -21.51
C LEU A 194 14.68 -2.61 -20.61
N VAL A 195 13.46 -2.13 -20.36
CA VAL A 195 12.37 -2.90 -19.74
C VAL A 195 11.17 -2.89 -20.69
N LEU A 196 10.75 -4.07 -21.13
CA LEU A 196 9.61 -4.28 -22.02
C LEU A 196 8.39 -4.74 -21.22
N GLN A 197 7.25 -4.06 -21.40
CA GLN A 197 6.06 -4.23 -20.56
C GLN A 197 4.78 -4.31 -21.41
N GLY A 198 3.67 -4.84 -20.90
CA GLY A 198 2.37 -4.93 -21.59
C GLY A 198 1.25 -4.17 -20.85
N HIS A 199 0.05 -4.75 -20.80
CA HIS A 199 -1.10 -4.39 -19.95
C HIS A 199 -1.93 -3.17 -20.37
N GLU A 200 -1.29 -2.03 -20.69
CA GLU A 200 -2.03 -0.80 -20.97
C GLU A 200 -2.59 -0.71 -22.39
N HIS A 201 -2.16 -1.60 -23.28
CA HIS A 201 -2.54 -1.57 -24.70
C HIS A 201 -2.18 -0.22 -25.36
N THR A 202 -1.17 0.50 -24.84
CA THR A 202 -0.68 1.77 -25.38
C THR A 202 0.83 1.74 -25.69
N GLU A 203 1.30 2.61 -26.60
CA GLU A 203 2.74 2.78 -26.87
C GLU A 203 3.27 3.97 -26.10
N GLN A 204 3.67 3.78 -24.84
CA GLN A 204 4.37 4.82 -24.11
C GLN A 204 5.77 4.36 -23.69
N GLN A 205 6.65 5.35 -23.58
CA GLN A 205 8.04 5.16 -23.25
C GLN A 205 8.44 6.24 -22.24
N TRP A 206 9.23 5.84 -21.24
CA TRP A 206 9.81 6.73 -20.25
C TRP A 206 11.20 6.24 -19.86
N ASN A 207 11.90 7.02 -19.05
CA ASN A 207 13.22 6.67 -18.54
C ASN A 207 13.19 6.69 -17.01
N GLU A 208 13.80 5.67 -16.41
CA GLU A 208 13.99 5.58 -14.97
C GLU A 208 15.43 5.09 -14.71
N ASN A 209 16.23 5.90 -14.01
CA ASN A 209 17.63 5.57 -13.68
C ASN A 209 18.50 5.13 -14.88
N GLY A 210 18.27 5.72 -16.05
CA GLY A 210 18.98 5.40 -17.29
C GLY A 210 18.41 4.22 -18.07
N ALA A 211 17.53 3.41 -17.47
CA ALA A 211 16.81 2.36 -18.18
C ALA A 211 15.68 2.98 -19.03
N THR A 212 15.53 2.53 -20.28
CA THR A 212 14.37 2.86 -21.10
C THR A 212 13.26 1.87 -20.81
N LEU A 213 12.11 2.32 -20.34
CA LEU A 213 10.94 1.48 -20.10
C LEU A 213 9.92 1.71 -21.21
N VAL A 214 9.37 0.63 -21.75
CA VAL A 214 8.53 0.65 -22.94
C VAL A 214 7.32 -0.24 -22.74
N ASP A 215 6.13 0.35 -22.84
CA ASP A 215 4.91 -0.43 -23.05
C ASP A 215 4.90 -0.90 -24.51
N VAL A 216 4.98 -2.21 -24.64
CA VAL A 216 4.84 -2.99 -25.84
C VAL A 216 3.36 -3.28 -26.01
N ALA A 217 2.63 -2.36 -26.61
CA ALA A 217 1.27 -2.63 -27.06
C ALA A 217 1.26 -3.23 -28.48
N ASN A 218 0.07 -3.43 -29.05
CA ASN A 218 -0.74 -4.62 -28.81
C ASN A 218 -1.17 -5.31 -30.14
N LEU A 219 -1.30 -6.64 -30.17
CA LEU A 219 -2.10 -7.41 -31.13
C LEU A 219 -3.61 -7.44 -30.76
N TYR A 220 -4.06 -6.53 -29.93
CA TYR A 220 -5.43 -6.29 -29.50
C TYR A 220 -5.65 -4.77 -29.55
N GLY A 221 -6.19 -4.31 -30.67
CA GLY A 221 -6.69 -2.95 -30.75
C GLY A 221 -8.03 -2.82 -30.00
N ASN A 222 -8.45 -1.59 -29.68
CA ASN A 222 -9.89 -1.35 -29.74
C ASN A 222 -10.36 -1.78 -31.16
N ARG A 223 -11.65 -2.06 -31.38
CA ARG A 223 -12.16 -2.57 -32.68
C ARG A 223 -11.79 -1.72 -33.94
N THR A 224 -11.10 -0.59 -33.78
CA THR A 224 -10.60 0.29 -34.85
C THR A 224 -9.08 0.35 -35.03
N GLN A 225 -8.26 -0.37 -34.24
CA GLN A 225 -6.80 -0.42 -34.37
C GLN A 225 -6.29 -1.78 -34.89
N THR A 226 -5.29 -1.76 -35.78
CA THR A 226 -4.62 -2.97 -36.29
C THR A 226 -3.49 -3.38 -35.36
N GLY A 227 -3.44 -4.68 -35.04
CA GLY A 227 -2.41 -5.23 -34.17
C GLY A 227 -0.99 -4.98 -34.70
N TYR A 228 -0.01 -4.80 -33.82
CA TYR A 228 1.40 -4.57 -34.19
C TYR A 228 2.38 -5.22 -33.21
N TYR A 229 3.63 -5.29 -33.63
CA TYR A 229 4.76 -5.78 -32.82
C TYR A 229 5.98 -4.89 -33.03
N ARG A 230 6.96 -5.01 -32.13
CA ARG A 230 8.20 -4.23 -32.17
C ARG A 230 9.35 -5.06 -32.72
N ILE A 231 10.14 -4.45 -33.59
CA ILE A 231 11.41 -4.99 -34.07
C ILE A 231 12.51 -4.21 -33.36
N LEU A 232 13.34 -4.90 -32.60
CA LEU A 232 14.48 -4.33 -31.90
C LEU A 232 15.74 -4.76 -32.64
N HIS A 233 16.47 -3.79 -33.16
CA HIS A 233 17.71 -4.00 -33.90
C HIS A 233 18.88 -3.54 -33.05
N VAL A 234 19.64 -4.49 -32.55
CA VAL A 234 20.89 -4.26 -31.84
C VAL A 234 22.00 -4.15 -32.86
N LYS A 235 22.74 -3.04 -32.83
CA LYS A 235 23.92 -2.82 -33.64
C LYS A 235 24.90 -1.94 -32.88
N ASP A 236 26.17 -2.34 -32.84
CA ASP A 236 27.23 -1.63 -32.09
C ASP A 236 26.82 -1.46 -30.62
N GLU A 237 26.79 -0.24 -30.09
CA GLU A 237 26.39 0.09 -28.71
C GLU A 237 24.93 0.56 -28.60
N ALA A 238 24.09 0.33 -29.61
CA ALA A 238 22.73 0.85 -29.66
C ALA A 238 21.66 -0.20 -29.95
N ILE A 239 20.47 0.00 -29.40
CA ILE A 239 19.23 -0.68 -29.81
C ILE A 239 18.34 0.32 -30.53
N THR A 240 18.04 0.06 -31.80
CA THR A 240 17.06 0.85 -32.56
C THR A 240 15.74 0.12 -32.59
N MET A 241 14.66 0.80 -32.22
CA MET A 241 13.33 0.21 -32.10
C MET A 241 12.40 0.71 -33.22
N TYR A 242 11.73 -0.24 -33.87
CA TYR A 242 10.73 -0.01 -34.92
C TYR A 242 9.40 -0.65 -34.53
N SER A 243 8.28 -0.08 -34.97
CA SER A 243 6.97 -0.74 -34.88
C SER A 243 6.54 -1.22 -36.26
N LYS A 244 5.92 -2.40 -36.33
CA LYS A 244 5.31 -2.90 -37.56
C LYS A 244 3.88 -3.33 -37.29
N ARG A 245 2.93 -2.64 -37.93
CA ARG A 245 1.51 -3.00 -37.90
C ARG A 245 1.25 -4.17 -38.85
N SER A 246 0.34 -5.05 -38.45
CA SER A 246 -0.07 -6.26 -39.17
C SER A 246 -0.64 -6.01 -40.57
N THR A 247 -0.93 -4.76 -40.92
CA THR A 247 -1.49 -4.33 -42.21
C THR A 247 -0.66 -3.26 -42.93
N GLU A 248 0.45 -2.79 -42.35
CA GLU A 248 1.22 -1.66 -42.88
C GLU A 248 2.71 -2.01 -43.01
N THR A 249 3.43 -1.21 -43.78
CA THR A 249 4.89 -1.27 -43.86
C THR A 249 5.51 -0.83 -42.52
N GLN A 250 6.69 -1.34 -42.19
CA GLN A 250 7.46 -0.98 -40.99
C GLN A 250 7.59 0.55 -40.81
N SER A 251 7.40 1.03 -39.58
CA SER A 251 7.52 2.45 -39.24
C SER A 251 8.97 2.94 -39.29
N LEU A 252 9.15 4.26 -39.37
CA LEU A 252 10.45 4.90 -39.09
C LEU A 252 10.93 4.56 -37.67
N PRO A 253 12.26 4.57 -37.42
CA PRO A 253 12.82 4.27 -36.09
C PRO A 253 12.29 5.25 -35.05
N ARG A 254 11.81 4.72 -33.92
CA ARG A 254 11.16 5.50 -32.86
C ARG A 254 12.09 5.87 -31.71
N ALA A 255 13.16 5.12 -31.48
CA ALA A 255 14.14 5.39 -30.44
C ALA A 255 15.49 4.71 -30.75
N VAL A 256 16.57 5.31 -30.25
CA VAL A 256 17.92 4.75 -30.20
C VAL A 256 18.32 4.68 -28.72
N ILE A 257 18.53 3.48 -28.21
CA ILE A 257 18.84 3.20 -26.80
C ILE A 257 20.33 2.90 -26.69
N ASP A 258 21.06 3.65 -25.87
CA ASP A 258 22.47 3.37 -25.55
C ASP A 258 22.56 2.15 -24.60
N THR A 259 23.42 1.20 -24.95
CA THR A 259 23.57 -0.06 -24.21
C THR A 259 24.80 -0.09 -23.32
N ARG A 260 25.68 0.92 -23.42
CA ARG A 260 26.82 1.05 -22.52
C ARG A 260 26.34 1.21 -21.09
N PRO A 261 27.17 0.82 -20.10
CA PRO A 261 26.94 1.18 -18.71
C PRO A 261 26.62 2.67 -18.63
N ALA A 262 25.43 2.98 -18.12
CA ALA A 262 25.04 4.36 -17.90
C ALA A 262 26.16 5.04 -17.09
N ARG A 263 26.87 6.01 -17.68
CA ARG A 263 27.98 6.75 -17.03
C ARG A 263 27.53 7.57 -15.82
N ARG A 264 26.26 7.51 -15.42
CA ARG A 264 25.65 8.31 -14.36
C ARG A 264 24.92 7.39 -13.40
N ARG A 265 25.57 7.04 -12.30
CA ARG A 265 24.92 6.49 -11.11
C ARG A 265 25.42 7.27 -9.91
N GLY A 266 24.91 8.49 -9.77
CA GLY A 266 25.05 9.22 -8.52
C GLY A 266 24.37 8.39 -7.44
N ARG A 267 25.09 8.07 -6.36
CA ARG A 267 24.49 7.44 -5.19
C ARG A 267 24.00 8.56 -4.29
N VAL A 268 22.74 8.53 -3.92
CA VAL A 268 22.24 9.43 -2.87
C VAL A 268 22.73 8.89 -1.54
N GLN A 269 23.41 9.71 -0.74
CA GLN A 269 23.71 9.37 0.63
C GLN A 269 22.81 10.16 1.57
N TRP A 270 21.98 9.43 2.30
CA TRP A 270 21.13 10.02 3.31
C TRP A 270 21.99 10.28 4.55
N SER A 271 22.07 11.53 4.98
CA SER A 271 22.35 11.81 6.40
C SER A 271 21.12 11.36 7.19
N GLU A 272 21.30 10.76 8.38
CA GLU A 272 20.23 10.14 9.17
C GLU A 272 18.87 10.84 8.99
N PRO A 273 17.82 10.11 8.57
CA PRO A 273 16.49 10.69 8.54
C PRO A 273 16.14 11.14 9.96
N PRO A 274 15.46 12.30 10.13
CA PRO A 274 14.94 12.64 11.44
C PRO A 274 14.01 11.52 11.89
N ARG A 275 14.21 10.99 13.11
CA ARG A 275 13.20 10.12 13.72
C ARG A 275 11.87 10.87 13.70
N PRO A 276 10.76 10.26 13.26
CA PRO A 276 9.46 10.90 13.38
C PRO A 276 9.22 11.22 14.86
N ILE A 277 8.94 12.50 15.14
CA ILE A 277 8.64 12.94 16.49
C ILE A 277 7.26 12.37 16.82
N SER A 278 7.20 11.37 17.70
CA SER A 278 5.92 10.86 18.20
C SER A 278 5.12 12.00 18.84
N PRO A 279 3.85 12.22 18.48
CA PRO A 279 3.00 13.19 19.15
C PRO A 279 2.58 12.65 20.53
N GLY A 280 3.50 12.70 21.48
CA GLY A 280 3.23 12.25 22.84
C GLY A 280 4.42 12.37 23.78
N SER A 281 5.65 12.41 23.26
CA SER A 281 6.81 12.66 24.10
C SER A 281 7.05 14.17 24.28
N ARG A 282 6.27 14.80 25.17
CA ARG A 282 6.66 16.10 25.73
C ARG A 282 7.78 15.90 26.77
N GLN A 283 8.99 16.39 26.47
CA GLN A 283 9.76 17.26 27.37
C GLN A 283 10.63 18.18 26.51
N TYR A 284 10.32 19.48 26.55
CA TYR A 284 11.14 20.51 25.91
C TYR A 284 12.37 20.76 26.78
N ARG A 285 13.57 20.60 26.20
CA ARG A 285 14.79 21.24 26.69
C ARG A 285 15.34 22.09 25.56
N ALA A 286 14.96 23.36 25.53
CA ALA A 286 15.65 24.34 24.70
C ALA A 286 16.99 24.63 25.39
N VAL A 287 18.07 24.05 24.87
CA VAL A 287 19.44 24.46 25.23
C VAL A 287 19.98 25.25 24.06
N ALA A 288 20.12 26.56 24.26
CA ALA A 288 20.99 27.38 23.44
C ALA A 288 22.10 27.92 24.33
N THR A 289 23.34 27.78 23.88
CA THR A 289 24.52 28.34 24.54
C THR A 289 25.37 29.01 23.47
N VAL A 290 25.82 30.24 23.75
CA VAL A 290 27.27 30.54 23.74
C VAL A 290 27.55 31.42 24.97
N ALA A 291 28.54 30.97 25.76
CA ALA A 291 29.13 31.63 26.94
C ALA A 291 28.23 31.88 28.18
N GLY A 292 27.77 30.78 28.81
CA GLY A 292 27.93 30.65 30.27
C GLY A 292 26.75 30.98 31.19
N ALA A 293 25.50 30.65 30.83
CA ALA A 293 24.46 30.03 31.69
C ALA A 293 23.08 30.13 31.01
N PRO A 294 22.30 29.04 30.90
CA PRO A 294 21.00 29.05 30.23
C PRO A 294 19.92 29.79 31.03
N MET A 295 19.04 30.51 30.33
CA MET A 295 17.73 30.93 30.84
C MET A 295 16.65 30.06 30.21
N THR A 296 15.83 29.42 31.03
CA THR A 296 14.61 28.72 30.60
C THR A 296 13.40 29.49 31.13
N PRO A 297 12.44 29.85 30.28
CA PRO A 297 11.09 30.20 30.72
C PRO A 297 10.33 28.90 31.04
N ASP A 298 9.83 28.78 32.26
CA ASP A 298 8.90 27.69 32.63
C ASP A 298 7.48 28.25 32.64
N TYR A 299 6.56 27.56 31.99
CA TYR A 299 5.14 27.85 32.06
C TYR A 299 4.57 27.19 33.32
N VAL A 300 3.98 27.96 34.22
CA VAL A 300 3.34 27.42 35.43
C VAL A 300 1.83 27.41 35.23
N ASP A 301 1.28 26.24 34.93
CA ASP A 301 -0.13 26.01 34.62
C ASP A 301 -0.99 25.80 35.89
N ARG A 302 -0.81 26.66 36.91
CA ARG A 302 -1.68 26.66 38.10
C ARG A 302 -2.17 28.08 38.42
N PRO A 303 -3.50 28.29 38.54
CA PRO A 303 -4.01 29.50 39.16
C PRO A 303 -3.65 29.46 40.65
N ILE A 304 -2.89 30.46 41.12
CA ILE A 304 -2.71 30.69 42.55
C ILE A 304 -3.84 31.63 42.96
N THR A 305 -4.81 31.10 43.70
CA THR A 305 -5.87 31.89 44.34
C THR A 305 -5.67 31.84 45.84
N ASP A 306 -5.05 32.86 46.42
CA ASP A 306 -5.21 33.14 47.85
C ASP A 306 -5.89 34.50 48.12
N ASP A 307 -6.05 35.36 47.11
CA ASP A 307 -6.50 36.74 47.32
C ASP A 307 -7.80 37.11 46.56
N GLY A 308 -8.48 36.15 45.92
CA GLY A 308 -9.73 36.42 45.19
C GLY A 308 -9.59 37.33 43.95
N VAL A 309 -8.37 37.51 43.43
CA VAL A 309 -8.08 38.24 42.18
C VAL A 309 -7.66 37.26 41.09
N TYR A 310 -8.33 37.31 39.93
CA TYR A 310 -7.98 36.49 38.76
C TYR A 310 -6.75 37.07 38.05
N TRP A 311 -5.71 36.25 37.88
CA TRP A 311 -4.50 36.60 37.14
C TRP A 311 -4.49 35.83 35.81
N ASN A 312 -4.65 36.52 34.69
CA ASN A 312 -4.54 35.92 33.36
C ASN A 312 -3.08 36.04 32.88
N GLY A 313 -2.41 34.89 32.77
CA GLY A 313 -1.06 34.79 32.21
C GLY A 313 0.03 35.27 33.18
N ALA A 314 0.75 34.33 33.79
CA ALA A 314 1.95 34.61 34.55
C ALA A 314 3.15 33.97 33.84
N TYR A 315 4.09 34.81 33.41
CA TYR A 315 5.27 34.34 32.69
C TYR A 315 6.46 34.33 33.65
N GLN A 316 7.07 33.15 33.80
CA GLN A 316 8.30 33.01 34.57
C GLN A 316 9.46 32.87 33.60
N PHE A 317 10.47 33.71 33.78
CA PHE A 317 11.72 33.63 33.03
C PHE A 317 12.89 33.80 33.99
N SER A 318 13.93 33.00 33.80
CA SER A 318 15.20 33.23 34.49
C SER A 318 15.92 34.40 33.85
N LEU A 319 16.49 35.31 34.64
CA LEU A 319 17.28 36.42 34.13
C LEU A 319 18.62 36.52 34.89
N ARG A 320 19.66 36.94 34.18
CA ARG A 320 21.05 37.07 34.61
C ARG A 320 21.57 38.30 33.90
N THR A 321 21.71 39.39 34.65
CA THR A 321 22.27 40.63 34.12
C THR A 321 23.80 40.58 34.15
N PRO A 322 24.49 41.33 33.28
CA PRO A 322 25.93 41.53 33.37
C PRO A 322 26.34 42.04 34.77
N ALA A 323 27.57 41.73 35.18
CA ALA A 323 28.03 42.06 36.53
C ALA A 323 28.33 43.55 36.73
N ASP A 324 28.53 44.30 35.65
CA ASP A 324 29.11 45.63 35.63
C ASP A 324 28.09 46.76 35.41
N ALA A 325 26.95 46.50 34.76
CA ALA A 325 25.93 47.51 34.45
C ALA A 325 24.48 47.04 34.74
N ASP A 326 23.62 47.98 35.12
CA ASP A 326 22.18 47.72 35.21
C ASP A 326 21.62 47.44 33.81
N SER A 327 20.61 46.59 33.72
CA SER A 327 19.96 46.28 32.44
C SER A 327 18.54 46.81 32.44
N LEU A 328 18.02 47.16 31.27
CA LEU A 328 16.62 47.52 31.10
C LEU A 328 15.93 46.39 30.33
N LEU A 329 14.84 45.89 30.88
CA LEU A 329 13.93 45.04 30.14
C LEU A 329 12.87 45.94 29.50
N LYS A 330 12.92 46.08 28.18
CA LYS A 330 11.92 46.79 27.40
C LYS A 330 10.93 45.80 26.81
N MET A 331 9.64 46.05 26.99
CA MET A 331 8.57 45.24 26.42
C MET A 331 7.75 46.13 25.51
N ARG A 332 7.50 45.67 24.28
CA ARG A 332 6.57 46.34 23.37
C ARG A 332 5.31 45.53 23.28
N ILE A 333 4.21 46.19 23.55
CA ILE A 333 2.90 45.57 23.64
C ILE A 333 2.06 46.05 22.48
N ASN A 334 1.42 45.12 21.78
CA ASN A 334 0.39 45.43 20.81
C ASN A 334 -0.94 45.68 21.55
N ARG A 335 -1.52 46.88 21.43
CA ARG A 335 -2.87 47.17 21.94
C ARG A 335 -3.89 47.20 20.81
N ASN A 336 -4.95 46.42 20.97
CA ASN A 336 -6.12 46.43 20.09
C ASN A 336 -7.27 47.33 20.58
N SER A 337 -7.22 47.93 21.78
CA SER A 337 -8.27 48.82 22.29
C SER A 337 -7.74 50.04 23.06
N ALA A 338 -8.48 51.15 23.01
CA ALA A 338 -8.05 52.47 23.50
C ALA A 338 -8.28 52.71 25.01
N PHE A 339 -8.80 51.76 25.77
CA PHE A 339 -9.13 51.95 27.19
C PHE A 339 -8.69 50.74 28.01
N LEU A 340 -7.54 50.86 28.69
CA LEU A 340 -7.17 50.08 29.88
C LEU A 340 -5.83 50.59 30.42
N ALA A 341 -5.66 50.64 31.73
CA ALA A 341 -4.36 50.79 32.38
C ALA A 341 -3.92 49.39 32.82
N VAL A 342 -2.92 48.80 32.14
CA VAL A 342 -2.38 47.50 32.54
C VAL A 342 -1.15 47.77 33.39
N ALA A 343 -1.23 47.41 34.67
CA ALA A 343 -0.10 47.46 35.57
C ALA A 343 0.61 46.11 35.56
N PHE A 344 1.92 46.12 35.30
CA PHE A 344 2.76 44.94 35.39
C PHE A 344 3.51 44.97 36.72
N GLN A 345 3.55 43.82 37.39
CA GLN A 345 4.33 43.64 38.59
C GLN A 345 5.38 42.56 38.33
N ALA A 346 6.63 42.84 38.69
CA ALA A 346 7.71 41.88 38.65
C ALA A 346 8.14 41.55 40.08
N ARG A 347 8.13 40.27 40.41
CA ARG A 347 8.64 39.75 41.69
C ARG A 347 9.67 38.67 41.41
N ARG A 348 10.71 38.58 42.24
CA ARG A 348 11.53 37.38 42.26
C ARG A 348 10.68 36.21 42.78
N VAL A 349 10.93 35.01 42.26
CA VAL A 349 10.18 33.82 42.67
C VAL A 349 10.35 33.53 44.17
N ASP A 350 11.48 33.93 44.76
CA ASP A 350 11.76 33.81 46.20
C ASP A 350 10.92 34.74 47.11
N GLY A 351 10.09 35.61 46.54
CA GLY A 351 9.23 36.50 47.31
C GLY A 351 9.66 37.96 47.36
N THR A 352 10.91 38.28 47.00
CA THR A 352 11.41 39.65 47.09
C THR A 352 10.98 40.51 45.90
N TRP A 353 10.46 41.70 46.19
CA TRP A 353 10.08 42.68 45.18
C TRP A 353 11.34 43.40 44.69
N ALA A 354 11.60 43.35 43.39
CA ALA A 354 12.51 44.32 42.77
C ALA A 354 11.74 45.63 42.62
N ALA A 355 12.38 46.77 42.90
CA ALA A 355 11.76 48.07 42.68
C ALA A 355 11.46 48.23 41.18
N VAL A 356 10.17 48.16 40.83
CA VAL A 356 9.69 48.39 39.47
C VAL A 356 9.29 49.86 39.38
N ASP A 357 10.13 50.67 38.75
CA ASP A 357 9.77 52.05 38.44
C ASP A 357 8.96 52.04 37.14
N TRP A 358 7.67 52.38 37.24
CA TRP A 358 6.75 52.39 36.11
C TRP A 358 6.65 53.80 35.53
N GLN A 359 7.11 53.98 34.29
CA GLN A 359 6.82 55.18 33.50
C GLN A 359 6.03 54.77 32.26
N ALA A 360 4.70 54.88 32.32
CA ALA A 360 3.91 54.85 31.10
C ALA A 360 4.08 56.18 30.37
N LYS A 361 4.56 56.12 29.13
CA LYS A 361 4.45 57.29 28.23
C LYS A 361 2.97 57.49 27.88
N PRO A 362 2.45 58.73 27.95
CA PRO A 362 1.09 59.04 27.50
C PRO A 362 0.87 58.63 26.05
N ALA A 363 -0.37 58.28 25.70
CA ALA A 363 -0.73 57.70 24.42
C ALA A 363 -0.43 58.59 23.19
N ASP A 364 -0.17 59.87 23.41
CA ASP A 364 0.04 60.86 22.34
C ASP A 364 1.42 60.74 21.66
N ASP A 365 2.37 59.97 22.23
CA ASP A 365 3.67 59.64 21.63
C ASP A 365 3.70 58.27 20.93
N MET A 366 2.58 57.55 20.88
CA MET A 366 2.50 56.23 20.24
C MET A 366 2.29 56.38 18.72
N GLN A 367 3.34 56.12 17.93
CA GLN A 367 3.22 56.06 16.47
C GLN A 367 2.18 54.99 16.09
N ARG A 368 1.18 55.37 15.27
CA ARG A 368 0.35 54.43 14.52
C ARG A 368 1.08 54.10 13.22
N PRO A 369 1.65 52.90 13.04
CA PRO A 369 2.04 52.45 11.72
C PRO A 369 0.76 52.19 10.88
N ASP A 370 0.90 52.12 9.56
CA ASP A 370 -0.21 51.95 8.61
C ASP A 370 -1.02 50.64 8.78
N ASP A 371 -0.66 49.78 9.76
CA ASP A 371 -1.34 48.53 10.10
C ASP A 371 -2.50 48.69 11.10
N GLY A 372 -2.77 49.91 11.56
CA GLY A 372 -3.89 50.23 12.45
C GLY A 372 -3.70 49.78 13.91
N ARG A 373 -2.51 49.30 14.28
CA ARG A 373 -2.19 48.84 15.64
C ARG A 373 -1.51 49.94 16.46
N VAL A 374 -1.75 49.95 17.77
CA VAL A 374 -1.12 50.91 18.69
C VAL A 374 -0.10 50.18 19.55
N TRP A 375 1.15 50.60 19.50
CA TRP A 375 2.25 49.97 20.21
C TRP A 375 2.70 50.82 21.40
N GLY A 376 2.79 50.21 22.58
CA GLY A 376 3.31 50.85 23.79
C GLY A 376 4.55 50.15 24.33
N ASP A 377 5.52 50.93 24.81
CA ASP A 377 6.75 50.40 25.42
C ASP A 377 6.66 50.47 26.96
N LEU A 378 6.96 49.36 27.63
CA LEU A 378 7.16 49.28 29.06
C LEU A 378 8.65 49.03 29.33
N THR A 379 9.26 49.82 30.20
CA THR A 379 10.65 49.63 30.60
C THR A 379 10.73 49.24 32.07
N LEU A 380 11.46 48.17 32.38
CA LEU A 380 11.69 47.70 33.74
C LEU A 380 13.20 47.67 34.00
N ARG A 381 13.65 48.40 35.01
CA ARG A 381 15.07 48.42 35.38
C ARG A 381 15.41 47.20 36.22
N VAL A 382 16.40 46.44 35.77
CA VAL A 382 16.90 45.24 36.45
C VAL A 382 18.31 45.55 36.98
N PRO A 383 18.51 45.55 38.32
CA PRO A 383 19.82 45.87 38.90
C PRO A 383 20.93 44.92 38.43
N ARG A 384 22.14 45.44 38.29
CA ARG A 384 23.34 44.66 37.94
C ARG A 384 23.62 43.52 38.91
N GLY A 385 24.18 42.43 38.40
CA GLY A 385 24.46 41.22 39.20
C GLY A 385 23.21 40.47 39.67
N THR A 386 22.03 40.82 39.17
CA THR A 386 20.80 40.09 39.48
C THR A 386 20.79 38.76 38.75
N THR A 387 20.64 37.68 39.53
CA THR A 387 20.56 36.31 39.03
C THR A 387 19.36 35.60 39.66
N GLY A 388 18.51 34.99 38.83
CA GLY A 388 17.40 34.16 39.29
C GLY A 388 16.12 34.32 38.49
N PRO A 389 15.11 33.48 38.77
CA PRO A 389 13.81 33.54 38.10
C PRO A 389 13.01 34.75 38.55
N PHE A 390 12.51 35.48 37.55
CA PHE A 390 11.53 36.53 37.69
C PHE A 390 10.18 36.04 37.22
N ARG A 391 9.14 36.56 37.87
CA ARG A 391 7.77 36.39 37.44
C ARG A 391 7.21 37.75 37.06
N LEU A 392 6.79 37.88 35.81
CA LEU A 392 6.01 39.02 35.36
C LEU A 392 4.54 38.63 35.38
N VAL A 393 3.74 39.44 36.06
CA VAL A 393 2.30 39.22 36.15
C VAL A 393 1.57 40.45 35.63
N ALA A 394 0.69 40.23 34.65
CA ALA A 394 -0.21 41.25 34.16
C ALA A 394 -1.46 41.27 35.05
N LYS A 395 -1.81 42.43 35.61
CA LYS A 395 -3.08 42.61 36.31
C LYS A 395 -4.11 43.16 35.34
N GLU A 396 -5.17 42.41 35.07
CA GLU A 396 -6.21 42.83 34.14
C GLU A 396 -7.53 43.09 34.88
N SER A 397 -8.21 44.19 34.53
CA SER A 397 -9.65 44.34 34.75
C SER A 397 -10.36 44.11 33.40
N SER A 398 -10.83 42.88 33.19
CA SER A 398 -11.85 42.48 32.20
C SER A 398 -11.61 42.80 30.69
N ALA A 399 -10.62 42.18 30.02
CA ALA A 399 -10.64 42.00 28.55
C ALA A 399 -9.70 40.88 28.04
N PRO A 400 -10.19 39.75 27.48
CA PRO A 400 -9.39 38.54 27.21
C PRO A 400 -8.55 38.54 25.91
N GLU A 401 -8.27 39.68 25.28
CA GLU A 401 -7.65 39.71 23.94
C GLU A 401 -6.37 40.57 23.87
N LEU A 402 -5.22 39.94 24.12
CA LEU A 402 -3.89 40.48 23.79
C LEU A 402 -3.12 39.43 22.98
N ASN A 403 -2.79 39.76 21.72
CA ASN A 403 -2.46 38.76 20.69
C ASN A 403 -0.96 38.56 20.35
N ALA A 404 -0.02 39.21 21.04
CA ALA A 404 1.43 38.86 21.05
C ALA A 404 2.24 39.96 21.77
N TYR A 405 3.35 39.57 22.40
CA TYR A 405 4.32 40.49 22.99
C TYR A 405 5.73 40.13 22.54
N ARG A 406 6.57 41.16 22.41
CA ARG A 406 8.02 40.98 22.26
C ARG A 406 8.73 41.71 23.38
N LEU A 407 9.69 41.03 23.98
CA LEU A 407 10.57 41.54 25.02
C LEU A 407 11.95 41.74 24.41
N TRP A 408 12.58 42.87 24.72
CA TRP A 408 13.98 43.14 24.46
C TRP A 408 14.68 43.32 25.79
N LEU A 409 15.73 42.56 26.01
CA LEU A 409 16.68 42.89 27.06
C LEU A 409 17.72 43.82 26.45
N VAL A 410 17.86 45.00 27.02
CA VAL A 410 18.84 45.99 26.59
C VAL A 410 19.74 46.39 27.75
N ASN A 411 20.95 46.87 27.49
CA ASN A 411 21.79 47.46 28.53
C ASN A 411 21.31 48.89 28.90
N ASP A 412 21.98 49.53 29.85
CA ASP A 412 21.74 50.91 30.26
C ASP A 412 21.97 51.96 29.15
N ARG A 413 22.58 51.57 28.03
CA ARG A 413 22.74 52.36 26.80
C ARG A 413 21.69 52.05 25.72
N GLU A 414 20.68 51.24 26.07
CA GLU A 414 19.60 50.78 25.19
C GLU A 414 20.02 49.86 24.02
N GLU A 415 21.23 49.28 24.08
CA GLU A 415 21.67 48.30 23.09
C GLU A 415 21.01 46.94 23.36
N VAL A 416 20.41 46.33 22.32
CA VAL A 416 19.72 45.03 22.43
C VAL A 416 20.74 43.92 22.69
N LEU A 417 20.63 43.34 23.89
CA LEU A 417 21.40 42.19 24.32
C LEU A 417 20.71 40.89 23.92
N ASP A 418 19.38 40.85 23.98
CA ASP A 418 18.57 39.67 23.61
C ASP A 418 17.10 40.03 23.33
N THR A 419 16.35 39.15 22.66
CA THR A 419 14.91 39.32 22.39
C THR A 419 14.11 38.04 22.61
N ILE A 420 12.94 38.15 23.25
CA ILE A 420 12.05 37.03 23.59
C ILE A 420 10.64 37.32 23.08
N ASP A 421 10.08 36.40 22.29
CA ASP A 421 8.69 36.45 21.85
C ASP A 421 7.76 35.69 22.80
N VAL A 422 6.69 36.33 23.26
CA VAL A 422 5.73 35.78 24.21
C VAL A 422 4.33 35.87 23.58
N GLY A 423 3.73 34.73 23.23
CA GLY A 423 2.37 34.65 22.66
C GLY A 423 1.47 33.76 23.52
N ASN A 424 0.17 34.09 23.59
CA ASN A 424 -0.81 33.24 24.25
C ASN A 424 -1.46 32.27 23.25
N ALA A 425 -1.63 31.03 23.70
CA ALA A 425 -2.25 29.95 22.95
C ALA A 425 -3.77 30.18 22.86
N ALA A 426 -4.24 30.71 21.72
CA ALA A 426 -5.63 30.60 21.29
C ALA A 426 -5.75 30.84 19.77
N SER A 427 -5.36 29.84 18.99
CA SER A 427 -6.18 29.43 17.86
C SER A 427 -5.95 27.93 17.69
N GLU A 428 -7.02 27.16 17.64
CA GLU A 428 -7.00 25.82 17.07
C GLU A 428 -6.59 25.95 15.60
N THR A 429 -5.28 26.01 15.34
CA THR A 429 -4.70 25.84 14.02
C THR A 429 -3.75 24.67 14.11
N ALA A 430 -4.07 23.66 13.32
CA ALA A 430 -3.43 22.35 13.28
C ALA A 430 -1.91 22.44 13.43
N HIS A 431 -1.36 21.65 14.36
CA HIS A 431 0.07 21.46 14.51
C HIS A 431 0.65 21.00 13.16
N GLN A 432 1.36 21.88 12.45
CA GLN A 432 2.10 21.50 11.26
C GLN A 432 3.36 20.72 11.66
N VAL A 433 3.31 19.40 11.52
CA VAL A 433 4.51 18.56 11.59
C VAL A 433 5.25 18.74 10.26
N VAL A 434 6.29 19.56 10.27
CA VAL A 434 7.21 19.72 9.14
C VAL A 434 8.37 18.76 9.34
N VAL A 435 8.47 17.73 8.50
CA VAL A 435 9.63 16.82 8.46
C VAL A 435 10.66 17.43 7.52
N THR A 436 11.83 17.81 8.04
CA THR A 436 12.93 18.33 7.21
C THR A 436 13.76 17.17 6.68
N GLY A 437 13.63 16.85 5.39
CA GLY A 437 14.51 15.90 4.72
C GLY A 437 15.86 16.55 4.41
N ARG A 438 16.98 15.96 4.84
CA ARG A 438 18.33 16.40 4.51
C ARG A 438 19.02 15.36 3.64
N ILE A 439 19.52 15.77 2.49
CA ILE A 439 20.18 14.89 1.53
C ILE A 439 21.61 15.33 1.34
N ARG A 440 22.55 14.41 1.57
CA ARG A 440 23.95 14.58 1.21
C ARG A 440 24.16 13.92 -0.15
N THR A 441 24.42 14.73 -1.16
CA THR A 441 24.73 14.19 -2.49
C THR A 441 26.22 13.85 -2.52
N GLU A 442 26.58 12.58 -2.31
CA GLU A 442 27.93 12.09 -2.59
C GLU A 442 27.99 11.63 -4.06
N THR A 443 28.38 12.54 -4.95
CA THR A 443 28.54 12.20 -6.36
C THR A 443 29.91 11.57 -6.59
N THR A 444 29.93 10.37 -7.16
CA THR A 444 31.14 9.78 -7.77
C THR A 444 31.46 10.39 -9.14
N THR A 445 30.59 11.29 -9.63
CA THR A 445 30.71 11.97 -10.93
C THR A 445 31.38 13.33 -10.78
N GLU A 446 32.19 13.74 -11.77
CA GLU A 446 32.75 15.10 -11.90
C GLU A 446 31.69 16.22 -12.02
N ARG A 447 30.40 15.85 -12.10
CA ARG A 447 29.25 16.78 -12.17
C ARG A 447 28.41 16.68 -10.90
N TYR A 448 28.23 17.82 -10.24
CA TYR A 448 27.35 18.01 -9.09
C TYR A 448 25.90 18.23 -9.53
N PRO A 449 24.90 17.77 -8.76
CA PRO A 449 23.51 18.06 -9.06
C PRO A 449 23.26 19.58 -9.05
N THR A 450 22.50 20.06 -10.03
CA THR A 450 22.05 21.46 -10.14
C THR A 450 20.67 21.66 -9.55
N ALA A 451 19.87 20.59 -9.46
CA ALA A 451 18.59 20.60 -8.77
C ALA A 451 18.31 19.24 -8.11
N VAL A 452 17.59 19.26 -7.00
CA VAL A 452 17.01 18.07 -6.39
C VAL A 452 15.52 18.28 -6.25
N ARG A 453 14.73 17.30 -6.71
CA ARG A 453 13.28 17.27 -6.61
C ARG A 453 12.83 16.11 -5.75
N TYR A 454 11.68 16.23 -5.14
CA TYR A 454 11.07 15.16 -4.38
C TYR A 454 9.55 15.14 -4.55
N TRP A 455 8.95 13.98 -4.33
CA TRP A 455 7.51 13.85 -4.18
C TRP A 455 7.21 12.63 -3.32
N LEU A 456 6.16 12.76 -2.52
CA LEU A 456 5.67 11.68 -1.68
C LEU A 456 4.87 10.69 -2.51
N ASP A 457 4.55 9.56 -1.89
CA ASP A 457 3.69 8.55 -2.46
C ASP A 457 2.42 9.16 -3.07
N LEU A 458 1.88 8.40 -4.02
CA LEU A 458 0.91 8.88 -5.01
C LEU A 458 -0.46 9.22 -4.44
N ASN A 459 -0.63 9.18 -3.11
CA ASN A 459 -1.82 9.66 -2.42
C ASN A 459 -1.75 11.18 -2.14
N TYR A 460 -0.56 11.79 -2.27
CA TYR A 460 -0.38 13.22 -2.14
C TYR A 460 -0.22 13.90 -3.51
N THR A 461 -1.21 14.72 -3.90
CA THR A 461 -1.29 15.45 -5.18
C THR A 461 -0.31 16.63 -5.30
N GLY A 462 0.68 16.71 -4.41
CA GLY A 462 1.62 17.84 -4.35
C GLY A 462 2.50 18.00 -5.58
N GLY A 463 2.54 17.02 -6.50
CA GLY A 463 3.45 17.04 -7.64
C GLY A 463 4.92 17.05 -7.21
N ARG A 464 5.83 17.23 -8.17
CA ARG A 464 7.27 17.28 -7.91
C ARG A 464 7.63 18.62 -7.25
N GLN A 465 8.18 18.58 -6.05
CA GLN A 465 8.65 19.71 -5.26
C GLN A 465 10.17 19.86 -5.40
N SER A 466 10.71 21.07 -5.19
CA SER A 466 12.16 21.33 -5.25
C SER A 466 12.77 21.41 -3.85
N MET A 467 14.03 20.98 -3.70
CA MET A 467 14.82 21.17 -2.49
C MET A 467 15.74 22.38 -2.61
N THR A 468 16.05 23.01 -1.48
CA THR A 468 16.98 24.14 -1.39
C THR A 468 18.38 23.63 -1.10
N ARG A 469 19.37 24.10 -1.87
CA ARG A 469 20.78 23.79 -1.63
C ARG A 469 21.34 24.71 -0.54
N ARG A 470 21.98 24.10 0.46
CA ARG A 470 22.65 24.80 1.56
C ARG A 470 24.10 25.15 1.24
N PRO A 471 24.70 26.12 1.97
CA PRO A 471 26.12 26.47 1.82
C PRO A 471 27.10 25.32 2.13
N ASP A 472 26.71 24.37 3.00
CA ASP A 472 27.49 23.19 3.36
C ASP A 472 27.37 22.03 2.34
N GLY A 473 26.68 22.26 1.22
CA GLY A 473 26.50 21.30 0.14
C GLY A 473 25.35 20.30 0.34
N LEU A 474 24.63 20.36 1.46
CA LEU A 474 23.43 19.56 1.69
C LEU A 474 22.21 20.15 0.97
N TRP A 475 21.25 19.30 0.63
CA TRP A 475 19.94 19.73 0.13
C TRP A 475 18.89 19.54 1.23
N GLU A 476 18.04 20.53 1.43
CA GLU A 476 16.97 20.46 2.43
C GLU A 476 15.61 20.89 1.86
N ALA A 477 14.56 20.25 2.35
CA ALA A 477 13.18 20.67 2.14
C ALA A 477 12.33 20.34 3.37
N GLY A 478 11.38 21.21 3.68
CA GLY A 478 10.32 20.92 4.65
C GLY A 478 9.18 20.17 3.96
N ILE A 479 8.84 19.00 4.48
CA ILE A 479 7.71 18.19 4.05
C ILE A 479 6.56 18.44 5.02
N ASP A 480 5.46 19.01 4.54
CA ASP A 480 4.23 19.16 5.33
C ASP A 480 3.54 17.80 5.44
N THR A 481 3.63 17.20 6.63
CA THR A 481 3.06 15.87 6.90
C THR A 481 1.65 15.92 7.47
N THR A 482 1.07 17.10 7.67
CA THR A 482 -0.30 17.24 8.24
C THR A 482 -1.40 16.64 7.38
N ARG A 483 -1.12 16.48 6.09
CA ARG A 483 -2.04 15.92 5.11
C ARG A 483 -1.77 14.45 4.84
N LEU A 484 -0.76 13.88 5.48
CA LEU A 484 -0.47 12.45 5.42
C LEU A 484 -1.29 11.73 6.49
N ARG A 485 -1.77 10.56 6.13
CA ARG A 485 -2.41 9.64 7.08
C ARG A 485 -1.33 9.12 8.02
N PRO A 486 -1.65 8.79 9.28
CA PRO A 486 -0.69 8.07 10.12
C PRO A 486 -0.30 6.73 9.48
N GLY A 487 0.98 6.34 9.56
CA GLY A 487 1.51 5.09 9.02
C GLY A 487 2.69 5.26 8.05
N ARG A 488 3.00 4.23 7.25
CA ARG A 488 4.23 4.11 6.44
C ARG A 488 4.09 4.76 5.06
N HIS A 489 5.03 5.62 4.67
CA HIS A 489 5.04 6.38 3.42
C HIS A 489 6.37 6.27 2.66
N THR A 490 6.34 6.38 1.32
CA THR A 490 7.55 6.40 0.49
C THR A 490 7.73 7.76 -0.21
N LEU A 491 8.91 8.35 -0.04
CA LEU A 491 9.39 9.54 -0.70
C LEU A 491 10.26 9.14 -1.90
N LYS A 492 9.94 9.66 -3.09
CA LYS A 492 10.83 9.61 -4.26
C LYS A 492 11.66 10.88 -4.30
N VAL A 493 12.96 10.74 -4.55
CA VAL A 493 13.88 11.86 -4.72
C VAL A 493 14.62 11.73 -6.03
N GLN A 494 14.59 12.80 -6.81
CA GLN A 494 15.24 12.88 -8.11
C GLN A 494 16.33 13.95 -8.10
N LEU A 495 17.54 13.55 -8.47
CA LEU A 495 18.72 14.40 -8.60
C LEU A 495 18.89 14.72 -10.06
N ILE A 496 19.05 16.00 -10.39
CA ILE A 496 19.14 16.49 -11.77
C ILE A 496 20.46 17.23 -11.93
N ASP A 497 21.21 16.91 -12.97
CA ASP A 497 22.45 17.61 -13.30
C ASP A 497 22.26 18.73 -14.35
N ASP A 498 23.35 19.41 -14.66
CA ASP A 498 23.42 20.54 -15.60
C ASP A 498 23.00 20.19 -17.03
N ALA A 499 23.11 18.92 -17.42
CA ALA A 499 22.65 18.43 -18.72
C ALA A 499 21.20 17.92 -18.68
N GLY A 500 20.52 18.03 -17.53
CA GLY A 500 19.15 17.60 -17.33
C GLY A 500 18.97 16.09 -17.15
N ALA A 501 20.04 15.31 -16.99
CA ALA A 501 19.87 13.90 -16.65
C ALA A 501 19.44 13.75 -15.20
N ALA A 502 18.58 12.78 -14.97
CA ALA A 502 17.96 12.53 -13.69
C ALA A 502 18.34 11.15 -13.14
N VAL A 503 18.61 11.08 -11.83
CA VAL A 503 18.73 9.84 -11.06
C VAL A 503 17.73 9.89 -9.91
N THR A 504 16.95 8.84 -9.73
CA THR A 504 15.91 8.72 -8.72
C THR A 504 16.32 7.71 -7.64
N ASP A 505 16.12 8.07 -6.37
CA ASP A 505 16.22 7.19 -5.21
C ASP A 505 14.90 7.23 -4.39
N TYR A 506 14.74 6.25 -3.52
CA TYR A 506 13.49 5.96 -2.80
C TYR A 506 13.77 5.81 -1.30
N LEU A 507 13.04 6.57 -0.49
CA LEU A 507 13.12 6.56 0.98
C LEU A 507 11.77 6.26 1.59
N THR A 508 11.69 5.27 2.48
CA THR A 508 10.49 4.99 3.27
C THR A 508 10.61 5.57 4.67
N PHE A 509 9.53 6.15 5.20
CA PHE A 509 9.45 6.71 6.55
C PHE A 509 8.04 6.47 7.14
N GLU A 510 7.85 6.78 8.42
CA GLU A 510 6.58 6.54 9.12
C GLU A 510 6.06 7.81 9.79
N ILE A 511 4.77 8.10 9.62
CA ILE A 511 4.03 9.13 10.34
C ILE A 511 3.42 8.49 11.59
N PRO A 512 3.76 8.96 12.80
CA PRO A 512 3.21 8.38 14.02
C PRO A 512 1.70 8.51 14.10
N SER A 513 1.05 7.58 14.79
CA SER A 513 -0.34 7.69 15.21
C SER A 513 -0.44 7.72 16.73
N ASP A 514 -1.21 8.66 17.26
CA ASP A 514 -1.46 8.78 18.71
C ASP A 514 -2.62 7.91 19.17
N THR A 515 -3.45 7.49 18.22
CA THR A 515 -4.67 6.72 18.46
C THR A 515 -4.51 5.26 18.10
N VAL A 516 -3.54 4.90 17.25
CA VAL A 516 -3.39 3.56 16.67
C VAL A 516 -1.95 3.08 16.82
N ARG A 517 -1.72 1.99 17.56
CA ARG A 517 -0.40 1.37 17.63
C ARG A 517 -0.44 -0.01 16.98
N PRO A 518 0.14 -0.23 15.79
CA PRO A 518 0.24 -1.58 15.25
C PRO A 518 0.92 -2.48 16.29
N TRP A 519 0.23 -3.54 16.72
CA TRP A 519 0.64 -4.35 17.87
C TRP A 519 1.70 -5.37 17.50
N GLN A 520 1.66 -5.91 16.27
CA GLN A 520 2.63 -6.87 15.73
C GLN A 520 2.44 -7.05 14.22
N THR A 521 3.42 -7.66 13.54
CA THR A 521 3.22 -8.12 12.17
C THR A 521 3.72 -9.53 11.91
N LEU A 522 2.88 -10.28 11.19
CA LEU A 522 3.14 -11.64 10.75
C LEU A 522 3.88 -11.60 9.41
N VAL A 523 4.96 -12.36 9.29
CA VAL A 523 5.76 -12.43 8.07
C VAL A 523 5.55 -13.80 7.43
N THR A 524 5.08 -13.80 6.19
CA THR A 524 5.14 -14.96 5.31
C THR A 524 6.14 -14.69 4.18
N GLY A 525 6.51 -15.71 3.41
CA GLY A 525 7.40 -15.58 2.26
C GLY A 525 6.72 -15.03 0.99
N GLY A 526 5.39 -14.87 0.98
CA GLY A 526 4.64 -14.39 -0.17
C GLY A 526 3.40 -13.55 0.17
N GLY A 527 2.67 -13.13 -0.87
CA GLY A 527 1.42 -12.38 -0.72
C GLY A 527 0.33 -13.18 -0.01
N VAL A 528 -0.50 -12.49 0.79
CA VAL A 528 -1.64 -13.11 1.50
C VAL A 528 -2.94 -12.62 0.88
N GLN A 529 -3.62 -13.53 0.18
CA GLN A 529 -4.98 -13.30 -0.35
C GLN A 529 -6.05 -13.96 0.53
N SER A 530 -5.67 -15.02 1.24
CA SER A 530 -6.47 -15.70 2.26
C SER A 530 -6.95 -14.70 3.33
N SER A 531 -8.24 -14.69 3.62
CA SER A 531 -8.72 -14.10 4.88
C SER A 531 -8.31 -15.03 6.02
N PRO A 532 -7.58 -14.57 7.04
CA PRO A 532 -7.14 -15.47 8.12
C PRO A 532 -8.32 -15.88 8.97
N VAL A 533 -8.13 -16.93 9.76
CA VAL A 533 -9.06 -17.30 10.83
C VAL A 533 -8.36 -17.14 12.17
N PHE A 534 -9.01 -16.40 13.06
CA PHE A 534 -8.62 -16.28 14.46
C PHE A 534 -9.37 -17.29 15.31
N THR A 535 -8.63 -17.97 16.17
CA THR A 535 -9.14 -18.70 17.34
C THR A 535 -8.73 -17.94 18.60
N GLN A 536 -8.91 -18.53 19.79
CA GLN A 536 -8.60 -17.83 21.04
C GLN A 536 -7.08 -17.60 21.24
N ASP A 537 -6.25 -18.53 20.78
CA ASP A 537 -4.79 -18.53 20.97
C ASP A 537 -4.00 -18.50 19.65
N ARG A 538 -4.64 -18.78 18.52
CA ARG A 538 -3.95 -18.93 17.23
C ARG A 538 -4.60 -18.19 16.08
N LEU A 539 -3.78 -17.84 15.09
CA LEU A 539 -4.20 -17.36 13.79
C LEU A 539 -3.70 -18.29 12.69
N TYR A 540 -4.59 -18.63 11.76
CA TYR A 540 -4.27 -19.44 10.58
C TYR A 540 -4.44 -18.64 9.30
N VAL A 541 -3.54 -18.82 8.33
CA VAL A 541 -3.59 -18.12 7.05
C VAL A 541 -2.85 -18.87 5.95
N GLY A 542 -3.38 -18.86 4.73
CA GLY A 542 -2.68 -19.31 3.53
C GLY A 542 -1.83 -18.21 2.89
N SER A 543 -0.68 -18.57 2.33
CA SER A 543 0.20 -17.66 1.61
C SER A 543 0.50 -18.11 0.17
N ASN A 544 0.76 -17.13 -0.69
CA ASN A 544 1.14 -17.33 -2.08
C ASN A 544 2.54 -17.93 -2.26
N ASP A 545 3.33 -18.02 -1.19
CA ASP A 545 4.60 -18.76 -1.18
C ASP A 545 4.44 -20.28 -1.13
N GLY A 546 3.20 -20.76 -1.02
CA GLY A 546 2.87 -22.18 -0.97
C GLY A 546 2.73 -22.75 0.43
N ASN A 547 2.75 -21.93 1.48
CA ASN A 547 2.60 -22.40 2.85
C ASN A 547 1.25 -22.03 3.48
N VAL A 548 0.82 -22.89 4.40
CA VAL A 548 -0.18 -22.58 5.42
C VAL A 548 0.57 -22.26 6.71
N TYR A 549 0.25 -21.13 7.34
CA TYR A 549 0.90 -20.71 8.58
C TYR A 549 -0.07 -20.77 9.75
N ALA A 550 0.44 -21.15 10.92
CA ALA A 550 -0.15 -20.81 12.20
C ALA A 550 0.76 -19.88 12.99
N PHE A 551 0.15 -18.88 13.59
CA PHE A 551 0.82 -17.93 14.46
C PHE A 551 0.15 -17.93 15.82
N ASP A 552 0.94 -17.65 16.85
CA ASP A 552 0.43 -17.33 18.16
C ASP A 552 -0.27 -15.96 18.08
N ALA A 553 -1.53 -15.92 18.50
CA ALA A 553 -2.38 -14.74 18.34
C ALA A 553 -1.97 -13.59 19.28
N GLN A 554 -1.10 -13.83 20.27
CA GLN A 554 -0.66 -12.84 21.25
C GLN A 554 0.73 -12.27 20.97
N THR A 555 1.62 -13.13 20.47
CA THR A 555 3.04 -12.81 20.25
C THR A 555 3.38 -12.64 18.78
N ALA A 556 2.49 -13.07 17.87
CA ALA A 556 2.71 -13.11 16.43
C ALA A 556 3.87 -14.01 16.00
N GLU A 557 4.37 -14.86 16.91
CA GLU A 557 5.38 -15.85 16.60
C GLU A 557 4.79 -16.96 15.73
N THR A 558 5.53 -17.40 14.71
CA THR A 558 5.14 -18.57 13.92
C THR A 558 5.21 -19.82 14.78
N LEU A 559 4.07 -20.48 14.97
CA LEU A 559 3.97 -21.74 15.70
C LEU A 559 4.33 -22.92 14.81
N TRP A 560 3.80 -22.93 13.59
CA TRP A 560 4.12 -23.91 12.57
C TRP A 560 3.86 -23.33 11.17
N ALA A 561 4.49 -23.95 10.17
CA ALA A 561 4.22 -23.73 8.75
C ALA A 561 4.14 -25.09 8.05
N PHE A 562 3.14 -25.28 7.20
CA PHE A 562 2.94 -26.47 6.39
C PHE A 562 3.13 -26.12 4.91
N GLU A 563 4.11 -26.76 4.27
CA GLU A 563 4.44 -26.55 2.86
C GLU A 563 3.49 -27.37 1.96
N THR A 564 2.79 -26.68 1.07
CA THR A 564 2.00 -27.29 -0.02
C THR A 564 2.77 -27.24 -1.34
N GLY A 565 2.23 -27.81 -2.42
CA GLY A 565 2.92 -27.84 -3.71
C GLY A 565 2.86 -26.54 -4.52
N ASP A 566 1.99 -25.59 -4.14
CA ASP A 566 1.74 -24.35 -4.87
C ASP A 566 0.98 -23.33 -4.00
N GLN A 567 0.68 -22.15 -4.54
CA GLN A 567 0.06 -21.03 -3.81
C GLN A 567 -1.22 -21.41 -3.03
N VAL A 568 -1.32 -20.93 -1.79
CA VAL A 568 -2.51 -21.10 -0.93
C VAL A 568 -3.33 -19.81 -0.89
N LEU A 569 -4.28 -19.69 -1.82
CA LEU A 569 -5.19 -18.54 -1.91
C LEU A 569 -6.43 -18.68 -1.03
N ALA A 570 -6.82 -19.93 -0.74
CA ALA A 570 -8.03 -20.23 0.00
C ALA A 570 -7.95 -19.72 1.45
N SER A 571 -9.06 -19.17 1.94
CA SER A 571 -9.20 -18.88 3.37
C SER A 571 -9.38 -20.18 4.17
N PRO A 572 -8.66 -20.37 5.29
CA PRO A 572 -8.85 -21.55 6.13
C PRO A 572 -10.28 -21.61 6.69
N ALA A 573 -10.79 -22.81 6.89
CA ALA A 573 -11.90 -23.09 7.78
C ALA A 573 -11.36 -23.85 9.00
N VAL A 574 -11.78 -23.48 10.21
CA VAL A 574 -11.32 -24.14 11.44
C VAL A 574 -12.53 -24.68 12.17
N ASP A 575 -12.52 -25.99 12.43
CA ASP A 575 -13.55 -26.67 13.22
C ASP A 575 -12.92 -27.85 13.98
N ASN A 576 -13.30 -28.02 15.25
CA ASN A 576 -12.83 -29.09 16.14
C ASN A 576 -11.30 -29.31 16.12
N ASP A 577 -10.52 -28.23 16.27
CA ASP A 577 -9.04 -28.25 16.23
C ASP A 577 -8.44 -28.79 14.93
N VAL A 578 -9.18 -28.69 13.81
CA VAL A 578 -8.70 -29.01 12.46
C VAL A 578 -8.77 -27.79 11.56
N VAL A 579 -7.71 -27.53 10.82
CA VAL A 579 -7.64 -26.51 9.78
C VAL A 579 -7.88 -27.16 8.42
N TYR A 580 -8.96 -26.77 7.75
CA TYR A 580 -9.29 -27.22 6.40
C TYR A 580 -8.95 -26.13 5.38
N ILE A 581 -8.13 -26.44 4.39
CA ILE A 581 -7.65 -25.46 3.42
C ILE A 581 -7.25 -26.09 2.08
N GLY A 582 -7.59 -25.42 0.99
CA GLY A 582 -7.22 -25.82 -0.36
C GLY A 582 -6.00 -25.08 -0.89
N SER A 583 -5.26 -25.71 -1.78
CA SER A 583 -4.12 -25.11 -2.48
C SER A 583 -4.28 -25.18 -4.00
N SER A 584 -3.53 -24.32 -4.69
CA SER A 584 -3.43 -24.31 -6.16
C SER A 584 -2.72 -25.55 -6.70
N ASP A 585 -2.12 -26.38 -5.83
CA ASP A 585 -1.53 -27.68 -6.18
C ASP A 585 -2.56 -28.79 -6.44
N SER A 586 -3.86 -28.44 -6.44
CA SER A 586 -4.99 -29.36 -6.60
C SER A 586 -5.23 -30.29 -5.40
N ASN A 587 -4.71 -29.96 -4.22
CA ASN A 587 -4.98 -30.70 -3.00
C ASN A 587 -5.79 -29.88 -1.99
N PHE A 588 -6.68 -30.58 -1.28
CA PHE A 588 -7.38 -30.10 -0.11
C PHE A 588 -6.82 -30.79 1.13
N TYR A 589 -6.43 -30.01 2.13
CA TYR A 589 -5.74 -30.47 3.33
C TYR A 589 -6.61 -30.31 4.55
N ALA A 590 -6.59 -31.31 5.43
CA ALA A 590 -6.95 -31.17 6.83
C ALA A 590 -5.69 -31.28 7.67
N LEU A 591 -5.39 -30.23 8.43
CA LEU A 591 -4.21 -30.14 9.27
C LEU A 591 -4.64 -30.09 10.74
N ASP A 592 -3.91 -30.77 11.60
CA ASP A 592 -4.05 -30.60 13.04
C ASP A 592 -3.72 -29.14 13.40
N ALA A 593 -4.65 -28.45 14.05
CA ALA A 593 -4.52 -27.02 14.30
C ALA A 593 -3.37 -26.67 15.28
N VAL A 594 -2.98 -27.63 16.12
CA VAL A 594 -1.93 -27.44 17.13
C VAL A 594 -0.53 -27.61 16.53
N THR A 595 -0.35 -28.65 15.71
CA THR A 595 0.94 -29.12 15.19
C THR A 595 1.20 -28.75 13.74
N GLY A 596 0.14 -28.56 12.94
CA GLY A 596 0.22 -28.41 11.50
C GLY A 596 0.39 -29.72 10.74
N ASP A 597 0.40 -30.86 11.44
CA ASP A 597 0.55 -32.17 10.82
C ASP A 597 -0.66 -32.52 9.95
N PRO A 598 -0.48 -33.06 8.73
CA PRO A 598 -1.59 -33.44 7.88
C PRO A 598 -2.34 -34.63 8.47
N LEU A 599 -3.62 -34.44 8.76
CA LEU A 599 -4.54 -35.51 9.17
C LEU A 599 -4.98 -36.33 7.97
N TRP A 600 -5.33 -35.65 6.87
CA TRP A 600 -5.64 -36.26 5.60
C TRP A 600 -5.47 -35.25 4.45
N THR A 601 -5.39 -35.78 3.22
CA THR A 601 -5.30 -34.99 1.99
C THR A 601 -6.20 -35.60 0.92
N LEU A 602 -6.93 -34.75 0.21
CA LEU A 602 -7.75 -35.14 -0.94
C LEU A 602 -7.29 -34.39 -2.19
N THR A 603 -6.95 -35.13 -3.24
CA THR A 603 -6.55 -34.57 -4.54
C THR A 603 -7.74 -34.40 -5.47
N THR A 604 -7.93 -33.20 -5.99
CA THR A 604 -8.92 -32.83 -7.02
C THR A 604 -8.31 -32.84 -8.43
N GLY A 605 -9.14 -32.62 -9.46
CA GLY A 605 -8.67 -32.56 -10.84
C GLY A 605 -8.07 -31.21 -11.25
N GLY A 606 -8.05 -30.24 -10.35
CA GLY A 606 -7.64 -28.85 -10.60
C GLY A 606 -7.48 -28.05 -9.31
N PRO A 607 -6.94 -26.83 -9.39
CA PRO A 607 -6.56 -25.99 -8.25
C PRO A 607 -7.75 -25.62 -7.36
N ILE A 608 -7.50 -25.42 -6.06
CA ILE A 608 -8.53 -25.00 -5.10
C ILE A 608 -8.24 -23.57 -4.66
N PHE A 609 -9.06 -22.62 -5.13
CA PHE A 609 -8.86 -21.19 -4.89
C PHE A 609 -9.66 -20.66 -3.70
N GLY A 610 -10.84 -21.24 -3.45
CA GLY A 610 -11.81 -20.71 -2.49
C GLY A 610 -11.70 -21.35 -1.11
N GLY A 611 -12.13 -20.61 -0.08
CA GLY A 611 -12.25 -21.17 1.26
C GLY A 611 -13.32 -22.25 1.36
N ALA A 612 -13.28 -23.02 2.44
CA ALA A 612 -14.23 -24.09 2.72
C ALA A 612 -15.31 -23.68 3.73
N GLU A 613 -16.41 -24.45 3.75
CA GLU A 613 -17.41 -24.40 4.82
C GLU A 613 -17.46 -25.76 5.52
N ALA A 614 -17.17 -25.76 6.82
CA ALA A 614 -17.33 -26.94 7.68
C ALA A 614 -18.67 -26.83 8.40
N ASN A 615 -19.51 -27.85 8.27
CA ASN A 615 -20.83 -27.91 8.90
C ASN A 615 -21.22 -29.36 9.21
N GLU A 616 -21.61 -29.62 10.47
CA GLU A 616 -22.14 -30.91 10.92
C GLU A 616 -21.26 -32.13 10.55
N GLY A 617 -19.92 -31.99 10.64
CA GLY A 617 -18.98 -33.07 10.34
C GLY A 617 -18.68 -33.28 8.85
N VAL A 618 -19.15 -32.37 7.99
CA VAL A 618 -18.86 -32.37 6.54
C VAL A 618 -18.17 -31.07 6.15
N VAL A 619 -17.20 -31.15 5.24
CA VAL A 619 -16.51 -29.99 4.68
C VAL A 619 -16.88 -29.85 3.20
N TYR A 620 -17.29 -28.64 2.81
CA TYR A 620 -17.69 -28.29 1.46
C TYR A 620 -16.75 -27.28 0.85
N PHE A 621 -16.29 -27.52 -0.39
CA PHE A 621 -15.40 -26.61 -1.11
C PHE A 621 -15.53 -26.77 -2.63
N GLY A 622 -15.24 -25.71 -3.37
CA GLY A 622 -15.23 -25.70 -4.83
C GLY A 622 -13.82 -25.79 -5.40
N SER A 623 -13.69 -26.34 -6.61
CA SER A 623 -12.41 -26.50 -7.31
C SER A 623 -12.43 -25.95 -8.74
N GLY A 624 -11.21 -25.67 -9.24
CA GLY A 624 -10.87 -25.40 -10.63
C GLY A 624 -11.30 -26.49 -11.61
N ASP A 625 -11.47 -27.73 -11.13
CA ASP A 625 -11.97 -28.87 -11.93
C ASP A 625 -13.49 -28.83 -12.22
N ARG A 626 -14.16 -27.75 -11.79
CA ARG A 626 -15.59 -27.49 -11.97
C ARG A 626 -16.48 -28.33 -11.05
N CYS A 627 -15.95 -28.87 -9.95
CA CYS A 627 -16.75 -29.60 -8.97
C CYS A 627 -16.87 -28.88 -7.62
N LEU A 628 -18.07 -28.94 -7.03
CA LEU A 628 -18.28 -28.74 -5.60
C LEU A 628 -18.15 -30.10 -4.92
N TYR A 629 -17.30 -30.20 -3.91
CA TYR A 629 -17.06 -31.41 -3.14
C TYR A 629 -17.74 -31.34 -1.78
N ALA A 630 -18.22 -32.48 -1.30
CA ALA A 630 -18.52 -32.72 0.11
C ALA A 630 -17.68 -33.88 0.62
N VAL A 631 -17.02 -33.65 1.75
CA VAL A 631 -16.01 -34.54 2.29
C VAL A 631 -16.27 -34.76 3.77
N ASP A 632 -16.16 -35.99 4.23
CA ASP A 632 -16.22 -36.30 5.65
C ASP A 632 -15.05 -35.63 6.38
N ALA A 633 -15.36 -34.81 7.38
CA ALA A 633 -14.38 -33.96 8.04
C ALA A 633 -13.28 -34.77 8.77
N VAL A 634 -13.61 -35.97 9.24
CA VAL A 634 -12.71 -36.82 10.04
C VAL A 634 -11.80 -37.65 9.15
N THR A 635 -12.35 -38.26 8.11
CA THR A 635 -11.65 -39.27 7.29
C THR A 635 -11.07 -38.69 6.00
N GLY A 636 -11.58 -37.55 5.53
CA GLY A 636 -11.24 -37.02 4.22
C GLY A 636 -11.89 -37.78 3.06
N GLU A 637 -12.81 -38.72 3.34
CA GLU A 637 -13.51 -39.46 2.29
C GLU A 637 -14.52 -38.56 1.57
N ARG A 638 -14.46 -38.55 0.24
CA ARG A 638 -15.45 -37.86 -0.59
C ARG A 638 -16.81 -38.53 -0.44
N LEU A 639 -17.76 -37.81 0.17
CA LEU A 639 -19.15 -38.24 0.29
C LEU A 639 -19.87 -38.13 -1.05
N TRP A 640 -19.74 -36.96 -1.70
CA TRP A 640 -20.28 -36.71 -3.04
C TRP A 640 -19.54 -35.55 -3.72
N ALA A 641 -19.76 -35.38 -5.02
CA ALA A 641 -19.32 -34.23 -5.78
C ALA A 641 -20.38 -33.83 -6.82
N TYR A 642 -20.49 -32.54 -7.12
CA TYR A 642 -21.42 -31.99 -8.11
C TYR A 642 -20.66 -31.17 -9.16
N GLU A 643 -20.77 -31.53 -10.44
CA GLU A 643 -20.11 -30.85 -11.55
C GLU A 643 -20.94 -29.66 -12.08
N THR A 644 -20.30 -28.50 -12.21
CA THR A 644 -20.82 -27.28 -12.86
C THR A 644 -20.23 -27.08 -14.26
N GLY A 645 -20.75 -26.10 -15.00
CA GLY A 645 -20.26 -25.81 -16.35
C GLY A 645 -18.86 -25.18 -16.38
N ASN A 646 -18.41 -24.61 -15.27
CA ASN A 646 -17.11 -23.95 -15.13
C ASN A 646 -16.67 -23.92 -13.65
N LEU A 647 -15.46 -23.43 -13.36
CA LEU A 647 -14.84 -23.48 -12.04
C LEU A 647 -15.65 -22.79 -10.94
N ILE A 648 -15.42 -23.21 -9.69
CA ILE A 648 -15.98 -22.63 -8.48
C ILE A 648 -14.82 -22.02 -7.69
N GLN A 649 -14.92 -20.72 -7.39
CA GLN A 649 -13.78 -19.96 -6.88
C GLN A 649 -13.93 -19.50 -5.43
N MET A 650 -15.16 -19.36 -4.93
CA MET A 650 -15.42 -18.81 -3.60
C MET A 650 -16.08 -19.82 -2.68
N LYS A 651 -16.03 -19.50 -1.39
CA LYS A 651 -16.58 -20.30 -0.31
C LYS A 651 -18.09 -20.51 -0.50
N PRO A 652 -18.60 -21.77 -0.46
CA PRO A 652 -20.03 -22.04 -0.43
C PRO A 652 -20.65 -21.60 0.91
N ALA A 653 -21.96 -21.33 0.93
CA ALA A 653 -22.69 -21.05 2.17
C ALA A 653 -23.68 -22.17 2.46
N VAL A 654 -23.70 -22.66 3.70
CA VAL A 654 -24.60 -23.74 4.12
C VAL A 654 -25.60 -23.22 5.14
N ARG A 655 -26.90 -23.52 4.92
CA ARG A 655 -27.95 -23.18 5.88
C ARG A 655 -29.15 -24.11 5.74
N ASP A 656 -29.62 -24.62 6.88
CA ASP A 656 -30.81 -25.48 6.99
C ASP A 656 -30.77 -26.67 5.99
N GLY A 657 -29.62 -27.34 5.88
CA GLY A 657 -29.43 -28.50 4.99
C GLY A 657 -29.31 -28.17 3.50
N VAL A 658 -29.13 -26.90 3.14
CA VAL A 658 -28.97 -26.44 1.75
C VAL A 658 -27.65 -25.71 1.56
N ILE A 659 -26.95 -26.03 0.48
CA ILE A 659 -25.70 -25.39 0.07
C ILE A 659 -25.98 -24.42 -1.06
N TYR A 660 -25.53 -23.18 -0.92
CA TYR A 660 -25.62 -22.14 -1.93
C TYR A 660 -24.22 -21.76 -2.42
N PHE A 661 -24.04 -21.67 -3.75
CA PHE A 661 -22.78 -21.24 -4.36
C PHE A 661 -22.98 -20.76 -5.79
N GLY A 662 -21.96 -20.11 -6.35
CA GLY A 662 -21.93 -19.70 -7.75
C GLY A 662 -20.79 -20.36 -8.52
N ALA A 663 -20.94 -20.47 -9.83
CA ALA A 663 -19.88 -20.96 -10.73
C ALA A 663 -19.61 -19.96 -11.88
N TRP A 664 -18.46 -20.12 -12.55
CA TRP A 664 -18.05 -19.26 -13.67
C TRP A 664 -18.87 -19.46 -14.96
N ASP A 665 -19.85 -20.36 -14.92
CA ASP A 665 -20.82 -20.62 -15.99
C ASP A 665 -22.03 -19.66 -15.99
N ASN A 666 -22.00 -18.63 -15.12
CA ASN A 666 -23.08 -17.67 -14.87
C ASN A 666 -24.31 -18.24 -14.16
N TYR A 667 -24.17 -19.31 -13.38
CA TYR A 667 -25.26 -19.83 -12.55
C TYR A 667 -24.97 -19.71 -11.05
N ALA A 668 -26.03 -19.38 -10.30
CA ALA A 668 -26.16 -19.65 -8.89
C ALA A 668 -26.83 -21.01 -8.70
N TYR A 669 -26.41 -21.76 -7.68
CA TYR A 669 -26.83 -23.12 -7.40
C TYR A 669 -27.33 -23.25 -5.97
N ALA A 670 -28.31 -24.12 -5.78
CA ALA A 670 -28.65 -24.69 -4.49
C ALA A 670 -28.70 -26.21 -4.55
N LEU A 671 -27.98 -26.86 -3.63
CA LEU A 671 -27.96 -28.32 -3.50
C LEU A 671 -28.41 -28.75 -2.11
N ASN A 672 -28.98 -29.94 -2.01
CA ASN A 672 -29.17 -30.60 -0.73
C ASN A 672 -27.80 -31.01 -0.17
N SER A 673 -27.52 -30.66 1.09
CA SER A 673 -26.21 -30.90 1.69
C SER A 673 -25.92 -32.39 1.95
N SER A 674 -26.97 -33.20 2.16
CA SER A 674 -26.82 -34.61 2.54
C SER A 674 -26.40 -35.51 1.36
N ASP A 675 -26.85 -35.20 0.14
CA ASP A 675 -26.66 -36.08 -1.03
C ASP A 675 -26.19 -35.34 -2.30
N GLY A 676 -26.01 -34.02 -2.23
CA GLY A 676 -25.55 -33.20 -3.36
C GLY A 676 -26.58 -33.03 -4.48
N GLN A 677 -27.86 -33.42 -4.26
CA GLN A 677 -28.88 -33.27 -5.29
C GLN A 677 -29.19 -31.80 -5.57
N LEU A 678 -29.30 -31.47 -6.86
CA LEU A 678 -29.70 -30.14 -7.32
C LEU A 678 -31.14 -29.84 -6.89
N LEU A 679 -31.31 -28.81 -6.08
CA LEU A 679 -32.62 -28.26 -5.74
C LEU A 679 -33.05 -27.25 -6.82
N TRP A 680 -32.17 -26.30 -7.14
CA TRP A 680 -32.39 -25.34 -8.22
C TRP A 680 -31.07 -24.76 -8.73
N ARG A 681 -31.12 -24.22 -9.94
CA ARG A 681 -30.09 -23.33 -10.48
C ARG A 681 -30.75 -22.15 -11.18
N THR A 682 -30.15 -20.97 -11.01
CA THR A 682 -30.65 -19.72 -11.59
C THR A 682 -29.53 -19.02 -12.33
N ARG A 683 -29.79 -18.58 -13.56
CA ARG A 683 -28.81 -17.84 -14.36
C ARG A 683 -28.67 -16.41 -13.83
N ILE A 684 -27.46 -15.99 -13.52
CA ILE A 684 -27.10 -14.70 -12.95
C ILE A 684 -26.18 -13.96 -13.93
N GLY A 685 -26.63 -12.81 -14.45
CA GLY A 685 -25.85 -12.01 -15.39
C GLY A 685 -25.57 -12.69 -16.74
N SER A 686 -24.76 -12.04 -17.57
CA SER A 686 -24.39 -12.53 -18.92
C SER A 686 -22.91 -12.39 -19.26
N SER A 687 -22.11 -11.86 -18.34
CA SER A 687 -20.69 -11.61 -18.52
C SER A 687 -19.89 -12.73 -17.88
N ILE A 688 -19.00 -13.36 -18.65
CA ILE A 688 -18.01 -14.27 -18.08
C ILE A 688 -17.08 -13.54 -17.12
N TYR A 689 -16.75 -12.27 -17.38
CA TYR A 689 -16.01 -11.45 -16.44
C TYR A 689 -16.88 -11.21 -15.21
N TYR A 690 -16.44 -11.73 -14.07
CA TYR A 690 -17.02 -11.53 -12.75
C TYR A 690 -18.34 -12.28 -12.46
N ALA A 691 -18.38 -13.56 -12.84
CA ALA A 691 -19.46 -14.51 -12.58
C ALA A 691 -19.82 -14.68 -11.08
N PRO A 692 -21.01 -15.24 -10.74
CA PRO A 692 -21.41 -15.49 -9.34
C PRO A 692 -20.41 -16.33 -8.54
N ALA A 693 -19.51 -17.07 -9.20
CA ALA A 693 -18.38 -17.75 -8.56
C ALA A 693 -17.45 -16.85 -7.75
N GLN A 694 -17.40 -15.55 -8.04
CA GLN A 694 -16.50 -14.61 -7.38
C GLN A 694 -17.06 -14.03 -6.09
N MET A 695 -18.12 -14.59 -5.51
CA MET A 695 -18.57 -14.14 -4.19
C MET A 695 -19.17 -15.27 -3.38
N THR A 696 -19.02 -15.13 -2.07
CA THR A 696 -19.80 -15.93 -1.12
C THR A 696 -21.26 -15.44 -1.15
N PRO A 697 -22.25 -16.32 -1.34
CA PRO A 697 -23.65 -15.91 -1.27
C PRO A 697 -24.04 -15.49 0.14
N ILE A 698 -24.91 -14.49 0.24
CA ILE A 698 -25.43 -13.98 1.51
C ILE A 698 -26.76 -14.66 1.80
N VAL A 699 -26.82 -15.51 2.82
CA VAL A 699 -28.01 -16.32 3.12
C VAL A 699 -28.84 -15.68 4.23
N LEU A 700 -30.01 -15.15 3.87
CA LEU A 700 -31.05 -14.69 4.80
C LEU A 700 -31.92 -15.87 5.26
N SER A 701 -32.85 -15.62 6.18
CA SER A 701 -33.79 -16.65 6.64
C SER A 701 -34.70 -17.16 5.51
N ASP A 702 -35.17 -16.28 4.64
CA ASP A 702 -36.14 -16.57 3.57
C ASP A 702 -35.53 -16.61 2.16
N SER A 703 -34.37 -16.00 1.98
CA SER A 703 -33.80 -15.69 0.66
C SER A 703 -32.28 -15.78 0.66
N VAL A 704 -31.70 -15.79 -0.52
CA VAL A 704 -30.26 -15.75 -0.73
C VAL A 704 -29.91 -14.64 -1.72
N VAL A 705 -28.86 -13.88 -1.43
CA VAL A 705 -28.41 -12.79 -2.29
C VAL A 705 -27.12 -13.18 -3.01
N PHE A 706 -27.15 -13.06 -4.33
CA PHE A 706 -26.01 -13.17 -5.23
C PHE A 706 -25.80 -11.83 -5.93
N SER A 707 -24.60 -11.29 -5.88
CA SER A 707 -24.22 -10.14 -6.70
C SER A 707 -23.85 -10.60 -8.12
N ALA A 708 -24.04 -9.71 -9.10
CA ALA A 708 -23.79 -10.00 -10.50
C ALA A 708 -22.82 -9.01 -11.14
N PRO A 709 -22.12 -9.41 -12.20
CA PRO A 709 -21.14 -8.56 -12.89
C PRO A 709 -21.74 -7.30 -13.53
N THR A 710 -23.06 -7.26 -13.70
CA THR A 710 -23.80 -6.13 -14.30
C THR A 710 -24.09 -5.00 -13.32
N GLY A 711 -23.51 -5.04 -12.12
CA GLY A 711 -23.67 -3.99 -11.11
C GLY A 711 -25.02 -4.05 -10.39
N VAL A 712 -25.61 -5.24 -10.24
CA VAL A 712 -26.85 -5.45 -9.49
C VAL A 712 -26.76 -6.69 -8.59
N HIS A 713 -27.54 -6.72 -7.53
CA HIS A 713 -27.75 -7.87 -6.68
C HIS A 713 -29.06 -8.58 -7.06
N TYR A 714 -29.03 -9.91 -7.05
CA TYR A 714 -30.16 -10.80 -7.19
C TYR A 714 -30.54 -11.34 -5.82
N ARG A 715 -31.77 -11.12 -5.39
CA ARG A 715 -32.37 -11.79 -4.23
C ARG A 715 -33.21 -12.94 -4.73
N LEU A 716 -32.86 -14.16 -4.37
CA LEU A 716 -33.55 -15.37 -4.79
C LEU A 716 -34.25 -16.02 -3.60
N ASP A 717 -35.44 -16.57 -3.85
CA ASP A 717 -36.11 -17.46 -2.91
C ASP A 717 -35.28 -18.74 -2.67
N ARG A 718 -35.21 -19.17 -1.41
CA ARG A 718 -34.39 -20.33 -1.03
C ARG A 718 -34.95 -21.67 -1.52
N GLN A 719 -36.26 -21.80 -1.70
CA GLN A 719 -36.91 -23.06 -2.07
C GLN A 719 -36.82 -23.34 -3.57
N GLY A 720 -37.10 -22.33 -4.40
CA GLY A 720 -37.21 -22.48 -5.83
C GLY A 720 -36.21 -21.70 -6.67
N GLY A 721 -35.37 -20.86 -6.05
CA GLY A 721 -34.38 -20.04 -6.74
C GLY A 721 -34.98 -18.93 -7.61
N GLN A 722 -36.28 -18.63 -7.45
CA GLN A 722 -36.93 -17.56 -8.20
C GLN A 722 -36.53 -16.20 -7.64
N GLN A 723 -36.37 -15.22 -8.52
CA GLN A 723 -36.05 -13.86 -8.08
C GLN A 723 -37.21 -13.24 -7.30
N ILE A 724 -36.91 -12.69 -6.12
CA ILE A 724 -37.82 -11.94 -5.28
C ILE A 724 -37.66 -10.45 -5.61
N GLY A 725 -38.72 -9.84 -6.14
CA GLY A 725 -38.70 -8.43 -6.52
C GLY A 725 -37.73 -8.11 -7.68
N GLU A 726 -37.42 -6.84 -7.85
CA GLU A 726 -36.44 -6.38 -8.84
C GLU A 726 -35.01 -6.56 -8.31
N THR A 727 -34.05 -6.72 -9.22
CA THR A 727 -32.63 -6.63 -8.86
C THR A 727 -32.36 -5.23 -8.31
N PHE A 728 -31.52 -5.12 -7.28
CA PHE A 728 -31.18 -3.83 -6.68
C PHE A 728 -29.73 -3.44 -7.01
N PRO A 729 -29.44 -2.14 -7.17
CA PRO A 729 -28.14 -1.71 -7.68
C PRO A 729 -27.03 -2.06 -6.70
N GLN A 730 -25.88 -2.47 -7.24
CA GLN A 730 -24.62 -2.37 -6.54
C GLN A 730 -24.12 -0.92 -6.60
N PRO A 731 -23.22 -0.49 -5.70
CA PRO A 731 -22.53 0.77 -5.87
C PRO A 731 -21.82 0.82 -7.24
N ALA A 732 -21.78 2.00 -7.89
CA ALA A 732 -21.14 2.14 -9.19
C ALA A 732 -19.67 1.69 -9.13
N GLY A 733 -19.26 0.88 -10.11
CA GLY A 733 -17.95 0.26 -10.11
C GLY A 733 -17.78 -0.82 -9.04
N SER A 734 -18.84 -1.46 -8.55
CA SER A 734 -18.72 -2.71 -7.77
C SER A 734 -18.38 -3.84 -8.72
N PHE A 735 -17.15 -4.32 -8.63
CA PHE A 735 -16.66 -5.48 -9.35
C PHE A 735 -15.85 -6.32 -8.36
N GLY A 736 -16.16 -7.62 -8.24
CA GLY A 736 -15.27 -8.60 -7.62
C GLY A 736 -15.54 -8.99 -6.15
N TYR A 737 -15.19 -10.25 -5.87
CA TYR A 737 -14.64 -10.90 -4.66
C TYR A 737 -15.28 -10.72 -3.28
N ASN A 738 -16.17 -9.76 -3.05
CA ASN A 738 -16.63 -9.45 -1.70
C ASN A 738 -18.13 -9.70 -1.52
N ALA A 739 -18.45 -10.59 -0.58
CA ALA A 739 -19.79 -10.68 -0.03
C ALA A 739 -20.02 -9.52 0.95
N GLY A 740 -21.22 -8.97 0.92
CA GLY A 740 -21.67 -8.09 1.99
C GLY A 740 -21.84 -8.85 3.31
N ILE A 741 -21.90 -8.12 4.41
CA ILE A 741 -22.13 -8.67 5.74
C ILE A 741 -23.54 -8.32 6.22
N LEU A 742 -24.17 -9.26 6.93
CA LEU A 742 -25.48 -9.07 7.54
C LEU A 742 -25.38 -8.73 9.02
N ASP A 743 -26.23 -7.81 9.46
CA ASP A 743 -26.55 -7.56 10.86
C ASP A 743 -28.08 -7.47 11.02
N GLY A 744 -28.69 -8.57 11.46
CA GLY A 744 -30.13 -8.75 11.41
C GLY A 744 -30.68 -8.61 9.97
N PRO A 745 -31.68 -7.74 9.70
CA PRO A 745 -32.17 -7.47 8.35
C PRO A 745 -31.32 -6.43 7.60
N THR A 746 -30.20 -5.96 8.17
CA THR A 746 -29.36 -4.95 7.54
C THR A 746 -28.26 -5.62 6.73
N LEU A 747 -28.08 -5.21 5.48
CA LEU A 747 -26.97 -5.63 4.63
C LEU A 747 -25.98 -4.49 4.42
N TYR A 748 -24.69 -4.74 4.63
CA TYR A 748 -23.60 -3.83 4.30
C TYR A 748 -22.78 -4.39 3.15
N VAL A 749 -22.52 -3.58 2.13
CA VAL A 749 -21.70 -3.96 0.96
C VAL A 749 -20.64 -2.89 0.70
N VAL A 750 -19.50 -3.29 0.15
CA VAL A 750 -18.44 -2.38 -0.30
C VAL A 750 -18.14 -2.61 -1.78
N SER A 751 -17.98 -1.53 -2.55
CA SER A 751 -17.59 -1.61 -3.96
C SER A 751 -16.09 -1.56 -4.17
N PHE A 752 -15.66 -2.01 -5.36
CA PHE A 752 -14.30 -1.80 -5.84
C PHE A 752 -13.91 -0.32 -5.88
N GLY A 753 -14.85 0.57 -6.22
CA GLY A 753 -14.67 2.02 -6.15
C GLY A 753 -14.50 2.59 -4.72
N GLY A 754 -14.59 1.75 -3.68
CA GLY A 754 -14.47 2.17 -2.29
C GLY A 754 -15.71 2.86 -1.76
N VAL A 755 -16.90 2.41 -2.15
CA VAL A 755 -18.17 2.94 -1.62
C VAL A 755 -18.82 1.88 -0.75
N VAL A 756 -19.08 2.22 0.50
CA VAL A 756 -19.86 1.38 1.42
C VAL A 756 -21.32 1.79 1.31
N ILE A 757 -22.22 0.81 1.16
CA ILE A 757 -23.66 1.02 1.17
C ILE A 757 -24.30 0.14 2.24
N ARG A 758 -25.30 0.70 2.93
CA ARG A 758 -26.16 0.01 3.88
C ARG A 758 -27.58 -0.12 3.32
N TYR A 759 -28.12 -1.33 3.32
CA TYR A 759 -29.50 -1.64 2.92
C TYR A 759 -30.32 -2.21 4.09
N ASP A 760 -31.61 -1.89 4.08
CA ASP A 760 -32.65 -2.59 4.84
C ASP A 760 -33.27 -3.67 3.93
N MET A 761 -33.10 -4.93 4.31
CA MET A 761 -33.55 -6.11 3.56
C MET A 761 -34.92 -6.62 4.00
N SER A 762 -35.56 -5.97 4.99
CA SER A 762 -36.90 -6.33 5.46
C SER A 762 -37.98 -6.26 4.36
N PRO A 763 -38.05 -5.20 3.53
CA PRO A 763 -38.96 -5.18 2.38
C PRO A 763 -38.50 -6.11 1.25
N ALA A 764 -39.45 -6.57 0.42
CA ALA A 764 -39.14 -7.37 -0.76
C ALA A 764 -38.20 -6.65 -1.74
N ALA A 765 -38.39 -5.34 -1.92
CA ALA A 765 -37.46 -4.44 -2.61
C ALA A 765 -36.55 -3.77 -1.55
N PRO A 766 -35.26 -4.14 -1.46
CA PRO A 766 -34.36 -3.58 -0.45
C PRO A 766 -34.29 -2.06 -0.52
N ARG A 767 -34.27 -1.41 0.65
CA ARG A 767 -34.18 0.04 0.75
C ARG A 767 -32.77 0.46 1.13
N GLU A 768 -32.12 1.26 0.29
CA GLU A 768 -30.86 1.90 0.65
C GLU A 768 -31.08 2.89 1.81
N LEU A 769 -30.27 2.77 2.86
CA LEU A 769 -30.31 3.65 4.02
C LEU A 769 -29.28 4.76 3.92
N TRP A 770 -28.05 4.45 3.51
CA TRP A 770 -26.99 5.42 3.24
C TRP A 770 -25.90 4.83 2.35
N ARG A 771 -25.10 5.72 1.76
CA ARG A 771 -23.86 5.41 1.02
C ARG A 771 -22.73 6.36 1.42
N VAL A 772 -21.51 5.84 1.54
CA VAL A 772 -20.32 6.64 1.88
C VAL A 772 -19.12 6.24 1.02
N PRO A 773 -18.47 7.21 0.32
CA PRO A 773 -17.20 6.98 -0.33
C PRO A 773 -16.05 7.00 0.70
N LEU A 774 -15.19 5.99 0.65
CA LEU A 774 -14.02 5.81 1.51
C LEU A 774 -12.78 6.58 1.03
N GLY A 775 -12.79 7.09 -0.21
CA GLY A 775 -11.68 7.85 -0.78
C GLY A 775 -10.48 7.00 -1.22
N SER A 776 -10.63 5.67 -1.29
CA SER A 776 -9.66 4.73 -1.87
C SER A 776 -10.39 3.56 -2.49
N GLN A 777 -9.84 2.96 -3.55
CA GLN A 777 -10.39 1.72 -4.12
C GLN A 777 -10.23 0.57 -3.13
N VAL A 778 -11.22 -0.33 -3.08
CA VAL A 778 -11.23 -1.52 -2.21
C VAL A 778 -11.23 -2.74 -3.10
N VAL A 779 -10.09 -3.39 -3.24
CA VAL A 779 -9.96 -4.53 -4.17
C VAL A 779 -9.95 -5.81 -3.36
N ASN A 780 -10.98 -6.64 -3.52
CA ASN A 780 -11.12 -7.97 -2.93
C ASN A 780 -11.12 -8.05 -1.39
N SER A 781 -10.96 -6.93 -0.71
CA SER A 781 -11.15 -6.82 0.72
C SER A 781 -12.62 -6.62 1.08
N GLY A 782 -13.19 -7.57 1.82
CA GLY A 782 -14.57 -7.50 2.31
C GLY A 782 -14.75 -6.50 3.46
N LEU A 783 -15.93 -6.56 4.09
CA LEU A 783 -16.23 -5.80 5.30
C LEU A 783 -16.15 -6.70 6.52
N ALA A 784 -15.69 -6.14 7.64
CA ALA A 784 -15.84 -6.73 8.97
C ALA A 784 -16.62 -5.77 9.87
N LEU A 785 -17.57 -6.27 10.66
CA LEU A 785 -18.35 -5.47 11.61
C LEU A 785 -17.93 -5.80 13.05
N SER A 786 -17.46 -4.78 13.78
CA SER A 786 -17.21 -4.87 15.23
C SER A 786 -17.62 -3.58 15.91
N ASP A 787 -18.25 -3.66 17.09
CA ASP A 787 -18.54 -2.49 17.94
C ASP A 787 -19.21 -1.32 17.18
N GLY A 788 -20.12 -1.64 16.27
CA GLY A 788 -20.82 -0.65 15.45
C GLY A 788 -19.94 0.06 14.40
N LYS A 789 -18.81 -0.55 14.00
CA LYS A 789 -17.89 -0.04 12.99
C LYS A 789 -17.63 -1.09 11.91
N LEU A 790 -17.52 -0.61 10.68
CA LEU A 790 -17.23 -1.40 9.49
C LEU A 790 -15.78 -1.17 9.10
N TYR A 791 -15.00 -2.24 9.02
CA TYR A 791 -13.58 -2.23 8.67
C TYR A 791 -13.38 -2.82 7.27
N THR A 792 -12.45 -2.24 6.51
CA THR A 792 -12.02 -2.78 5.22
C THR A 792 -10.60 -2.32 4.89
N GLY A 793 -9.95 -3.01 3.96
CA GLY A 793 -8.70 -2.62 3.34
C GLY A 793 -8.91 -1.98 1.96
N GLY A 794 -8.13 -0.95 1.68
CA GLY A 794 -8.02 -0.31 0.38
C GLY A 794 -6.71 -0.63 -0.32
N LEU A 795 -6.61 -0.18 -1.57
CA LEU A 795 -5.35 -0.18 -2.31
C LEU A 795 -4.28 0.62 -1.56
N ARG A 796 -3.02 0.28 -1.86
CA ARG A 796 -1.83 0.94 -1.32
C ARG A 796 -1.77 0.82 0.20
N GLY A 797 -2.18 -0.28 0.81
CA GLY A 797 -1.94 -0.55 2.24
C GLY A 797 -2.80 0.21 3.20
N LEU A 798 -3.96 0.63 2.74
CA LEU A 798 -4.81 1.51 3.49
C LEU A 798 -5.82 0.71 4.31
N ALA A 799 -5.82 0.86 5.62
CA ALA A 799 -6.85 0.28 6.47
C ALA A 799 -7.85 1.36 6.87
N LEU A 800 -9.13 1.07 6.68
CA LEU A 800 -10.22 2.04 6.75
C LEU A 800 -11.32 1.53 7.67
N ALA A 801 -11.94 2.44 8.42
CA ALA A 801 -13.20 2.13 9.07
C ALA A 801 -14.18 3.30 9.13
N VAL A 802 -15.47 2.96 9.03
CA VAL A 802 -16.60 3.88 9.14
C VAL A 802 -17.60 3.37 10.18
N THR A 803 -18.42 4.23 10.77
CA THR A 803 -19.48 3.78 11.69
C THR A 803 -20.60 3.07 10.91
N ALA A 804 -21.15 1.99 11.47
CA ALA A 804 -22.18 1.17 10.83
C ALA A 804 -23.57 1.84 10.83
N ASP A 805 -23.80 2.80 11.72
CA ASP A 805 -25.07 3.52 11.85
C ASP A 805 -25.25 4.56 10.74
N ARG A 806 -24.22 5.37 10.46
CA ARG A 806 -24.27 6.55 9.58
C ARG A 806 -23.09 6.70 8.62
N GLY A 807 -22.13 5.77 8.61
CA GLY A 807 -20.98 5.78 7.72
C GLY A 807 -19.94 6.87 8.04
N ALA A 808 -19.87 7.36 9.28
CA ALA A 808 -18.89 8.40 9.63
C ALA A 808 -17.47 7.80 9.70
N PRO A 809 -16.44 8.41 9.08
CA PRO A 809 -15.06 7.94 9.20
C PRO A 809 -14.62 7.90 10.67
N VAL A 810 -14.03 6.78 11.09
CA VAL A 810 -13.51 6.57 12.46
C VAL A 810 -12.05 6.15 12.49
N PHE A 811 -11.55 5.57 11.40
CA PHE A 811 -10.18 5.07 11.34
C PHE A 811 -9.68 5.15 9.91
N ASP A 812 -8.43 5.58 9.79
CA ASP A 812 -7.74 5.69 8.51
C ASP A 812 -6.23 5.60 8.77
N HIS A 813 -5.61 4.50 8.37
CA HIS A 813 -4.20 4.23 8.65
C HIS A 813 -3.48 3.62 7.44
N GLN A 814 -2.24 4.07 7.23
CA GLN A 814 -1.37 3.65 6.16
C GLN A 814 -0.46 2.51 6.65
N LEU A 815 -0.91 1.26 6.56
CA LEU A 815 -0.15 0.10 7.04
C LEU A 815 1.16 -0.10 6.26
N SER A 816 1.15 0.24 4.98
CA SER A 816 2.32 0.13 4.11
C SER A 816 2.38 1.26 3.11
N ALA A 817 3.59 1.74 2.81
CA ALA A 817 3.83 2.61 1.67
C ALA A 817 3.72 1.87 0.31
N GLU A 818 3.81 0.54 0.36
CA GLU A 818 4.03 -0.35 -0.77
C GLU A 818 3.25 -1.64 -0.58
N GLY A 819 2.03 -1.69 -1.14
CA GLY A 819 1.36 -2.92 -1.52
C GLY A 819 -0.20 -2.90 -1.55
N PHE A 820 -0.90 -4.03 -1.67
CA PHE A 820 -2.39 -4.07 -1.75
C PHE A 820 -3.09 -4.98 -0.73
N ILE A 821 -4.15 -4.47 -0.05
CA ILE A 821 -4.96 -5.27 0.89
C ILE A 821 -6.06 -5.99 0.11
N PHE A 822 -5.90 -7.29 -0.13
CA PHE A 822 -6.80 -8.08 -0.97
C PHE A 822 -7.77 -9.00 -0.22
N SER A 823 -7.78 -8.91 1.10
CA SER A 823 -8.43 -9.86 2.00
C SER A 823 -9.35 -9.12 2.96
N ALA A 824 -10.48 -9.74 3.33
CA ALA A 824 -11.36 -9.15 4.33
C ALA A 824 -10.66 -9.09 5.69
N PRO A 825 -10.75 -7.96 6.43
CA PRO A 825 -10.28 -7.91 7.81
C PRO A 825 -10.97 -9.00 8.64
N THR A 826 -10.24 -9.62 9.55
CA THR A 826 -10.82 -10.57 10.52
C THR A 826 -10.67 -10.02 11.93
N LEU A 827 -11.71 -10.19 12.73
CA LEU A 827 -11.80 -9.69 14.10
C LEU A 827 -11.63 -10.87 15.07
N GLY A 828 -10.70 -10.76 16.01
CA GLY A 828 -10.48 -11.76 17.06
C GLY A 828 -11.45 -11.62 18.24
N LEU A 829 -11.63 -12.69 19.01
CA LEU A 829 -12.46 -12.69 20.22
C LEU A 829 -11.82 -11.83 21.31
N GLY A 830 -12.47 -10.73 21.70
CA GLY A 830 -12.02 -9.90 22.81
C GLY A 830 -12.02 -10.64 24.16
N ARG A 831 -10.89 -10.62 24.87
CA ARG A 831 -10.83 -10.87 26.33
C ARG A 831 -9.71 -10.08 27.02
N LEU A 832 -10.05 -9.50 28.16
CA LEU A 832 -9.24 -8.71 29.10
C LEU A 832 -8.37 -9.61 29.99
N ASP A 833 -7.08 -9.26 30.22
CA ASP A 833 -6.46 -9.03 31.55
C ASP A 833 -4.94 -8.69 31.47
N PRO A 834 -4.29 -8.14 32.54
CA PRO A 834 -3.13 -7.24 32.42
C PRO A 834 -1.78 -7.85 32.83
N VAL A 835 -0.76 -7.87 31.96
CA VAL A 835 0.66 -7.98 32.38
C VAL A 835 1.65 -7.27 31.42
N ALA A 836 2.36 -6.29 31.99
CA ALA A 836 3.73 -5.74 31.80
C ALA A 836 4.56 -5.91 30.49
N THR A 837 4.73 -4.77 29.80
CA THR A 837 5.96 -4.06 29.30
C THR A 837 7.26 -4.79 28.87
N ALA A 838 7.70 -4.54 27.60
CA ALA A 838 9.06 -4.09 27.19
C ALA A 838 9.06 -3.57 25.72
N PRO A 839 10.00 -2.69 25.29
CA PRO A 839 9.89 -1.86 24.07
C PRO A 839 10.71 -2.38 22.86
N GLY A 840 10.12 -2.31 21.66
CA GLY A 840 10.79 -2.53 20.36
C GLY A 840 9.74 -2.75 19.26
N SER A 841 9.71 -1.89 18.24
CA SER A 841 8.56 -1.74 17.33
C SER A 841 8.93 -1.73 15.83
N VAL A 842 7.92 -2.11 15.01
CA VAL A 842 7.66 -1.96 13.54
C VAL A 842 8.54 -2.79 12.57
N SER A 843 8.10 -3.36 11.43
CA SER A 843 6.86 -3.35 10.64
C SER A 843 6.78 -4.64 9.81
N ALA A 844 5.60 -5.11 9.40
CA ALA A 844 5.49 -5.78 8.11
C ALA A 844 4.27 -5.31 7.31
N THR A 845 4.42 -5.50 6.01
CA THR A 845 3.47 -5.25 4.95
C THR A 845 3.03 -6.65 4.53
N TRP A 846 1.88 -7.17 4.98
CA TRP A 846 0.57 -7.11 4.33
C TRP A 846 -0.41 -7.85 5.26
N PRO A 847 -1.71 -7.53 5.22
CA PRO A 847 -2.57 -7.69 6.38
C PRO A 847 -3.09 -9.12 6.45
N ASN A 848 -3.10 -9.69 7.64
CA ASN A 848 -4.29 -9.66 8.47
C ASN A 848 -3.96 -10.26 9.83
N ALA A 849 -3.72 -9.39 10.79
CA ALA A 849 -3.88 -9.71 12.20
C ALA A 849 -3.89 -8.41 13.00
N TRP A 850 -4.94 -7.57 12.87
CA TRP A 850 -5.00 -6.40 13.74
C TRP A 850 -6.40 -5.81 13.94
N LEU A 851 -6.98 -6.03 15.13
CA LEU A 851 -7.44 -4.94 16.01
C LEU A 851 -7.75 -5.49 17.41
N VAL A 852 -6.74 -5.58 18.29
CA VAL A 852 -6.96 -5.54 19.74
C VAL A 852 -6.44 -4.19 20.23
N GLU A 853 -7.24 -3.51 21.05
CA GLU A 853 -6.93 -2.28 21.81
C GLU A 853 -7.32 -0.92 21.17
N GLN A 854 -8.62 -0.67 20.97
CA GLN A 854 -9.19 0.69 20.85
C GLN A 854 -10.03 1.11 22.08
N LEU A 855 -9.85 0.48 23.25
CA LEU A 855 -10.65 0.78 24.45
C LEU A 855 -9.84 0.89 25.75
N ARG A 856 -8.70 1.61 25.76
CA ARG A 856 -8.06 1.98 27.04
C ARG A 856 -7.87 3.45 27.36
N ASN A 857 -7.89 4.38 26.41
CA ASN A 857 -7.62 5.78 26.74
C ASN A 857 -8.83 6.70 26.57
N LEU A 858 -9.78 6.56 27.49
CA LEU A 858 -10.77 7.58 27.85
C LEU A 858 -10.89 7.65 29.39
N LYS A 859 -9.97 8.38 30.04
CA LYS A 859 -10.17 9.39 31.11
C LYS A 859 -9.11 9.42 32.24
N SER A 860 -8.72 10.67 32.54
CA SER A 860 -8.44 11.30 33.85
C SER A 860 -7.28 10.82 34.75
N GLY A 861 -6.46 11.80 35.17
CA GLY A 861 -6.07 11.95 36.57
C GLY A 861 -4.73 11.36 37.00
N ILE A 862 -3.79 12.25 37.32
CA ILE A 862 -2.45 12.00 37.89
C ILE A 862 -2.52 11.32 39.27
N GLY A 863 -1.57 10.42 39.57
CA GLY A 863 -1.14 10.20 40.97
C GLY A 863 -0.11 9.09 41.19
N GLY A 864 1.16 9.45 41.42
CA GLY A 864 2.08 8.70 42.31
C GLY A 864 3.32 8.04 41.68
N ASN A 865 4.45 8.77 41.70
CA ASN A 865 5.83 8.21 41.81
C ASN A 865 6.06 7.78 43.30
N PRO A 866 7.16 7.09 43.75
CA PRO A 866 8.46 6.89 43.11
C PRO A 866 9.21 5.55 43.38
N GLU A 867 10.43 5.47 42.82
CA GLU A 867 11.68 4.79 43.30
C GLU A 867 12.16 3.49 42.63
N GLY A 868 13.39 3.55 42.09
CA GLY A 868 14.23 2.39 41.79
C GLY A 868 15.03 2.48 40.47
N PHE A 869 16.20 3.13 40.50
CA PHE A 869 17.16 3.26 39.38
C PHE A 869 17.68 1.91 38.84
N HIS A 870 18.08 1.83 37.55
CA HIS A 870 19.48 1.72 37.08
C HIS A 870 19.61 1.72 35.53
N LEU A 871 20.54 2.57 35.06
CA LEU A 871 21.21 2.74 33.74
C LEU A 871 22.16 1.53 33.44
N LEU A 872 22.64 1.13 32.23
CA LEU A 872 23.14 1.83 31.03
C LEU A 872 23.50 0.85 29.85
N ALA A 873 23.40 1.37 28.62
CA ALA A 873 24.18 1.12 27.37
C ALA A 873 24.14 -0.25 26.68
N GLY A 874 24.15 -0.40 25.35
CA GLY A 874 24.34 0.47 24.17
C GLY A 874 24.62 -0.47 22.96
N GLY A 875 24.36 -0.15 21.70
CA GLY A 875 23.90 1.09 21.07
C GLY A 875 23.30 0.81 19.69
#